data_AF-A0A090LRP6-F1
#
_entry.id   AF-A0A090LRP6-F1
#
_cell.length_a   1.000
_cell.length_b   1.000
_cell.length_c   1.000
_cell.angle_alpha   90.00
_cell.angle_beta   90.00
_cell.angle_gamma   90.00
#
_symmetry.space_group_name_H-M   'P 1'
#
loop_
_entity.id
_entity.type
_entity.pdbx_description
1 polymer ?
#
loop_
_entity_poly.entity_id
_entity_poly.type
_entity_poly.pdbx_seq_one_letter_code
_entity_poly.pdbx_strand_id
1 'polypeptide(L)'
;MFTSKGNKLFHRDSIVPTMGHEGTTIIPNKYRGRGLAVFTSGGDAPGMNAAVRSVVRMGLHLGCKVYLIHEGYQGMVDGGDNIKLATYDSVSDIIQKGGTIIGSARCMEFKTIEGRLKACYNLIKRRITNLVCIGGDGSLTGANTFRVEWPDLVKQLLDSEKITKDEAAACSMIQICGMVGTIDNDFAKTDMTIGADTALHRIIEATDCVTSTAQSHQRAFVIEVMGRHCGYLALVASLASEADFCFIPEWPQPINWPEILCKKLAQAREMGQRLNLIIVAEGAIDREGKPISSETVQKVIKNTLKYDTRITVLGHVQRGGNASAFDRLLGSRMGAEAVLALMEMTSESEPCVISIEGNQIVRVPLMKCVKKTQNVQQAMNNLDFDLAVELRGPSFKRNVDTYRMLTKLHIPREKDNLSEGKVFNVAVMNIGAPAGGMNAAVRAFVRSALYHHCNVYGIEDSFEGFSSGILRKMDWGDVNNWVMVGGSILGTQKQLPNKYFDKIHETMKKYNIHGLLMIGGFEAYHSAIEFEKARDKYPYFRIPIVVVPATISNNVPGTSMTIGSDTALNTICEMIDKIKQSANGTKKRVFVIETMGGYCGYLATLTALASGADNAYIYEERFTVDDIKEDCEVIKQKMEHGVKRYLVVKSEKASKNYNTDFVMAVFNEEGKGVFSTRVNILGHCQQGGNPSVFDRNLGTKFGVKALEYIMEQSKKTINLETDERFATTKESCALLGIRNRTIEFTPVTDLIEETDFEHRVPNEQWWLKLRPLLRILTSHSSGYVSEAIVDIKDNVNN
;
A
#
# COMPACT_ATOMS: atom_id res chain seq x y z
N MET A 1 -29.03 -30.83 -24.72
CA MET A 1 -28.40 -31.71 -25.72
C MET A 1 -27.03 -31.16 -26.08
N PHE A 2 -25.99 -31.95 -25.79
CA PHE A 2 -24.67 -32.01 -26.44
C PHE A 2 -23.90 -30.70 -26.71
N THR A 3 -22.94 -30.34 -25.83
CA THR A 3 -21.48 -30.59 -25.97
C THR A 3 -20.83 -30.02 -27.23
N SER A 4 -19.87 -29.10 -27.06
CA SER A 4 -18.54 -29.29 -27.63
C SER A 4 -17.47 -28.54 -26.82
N LYS A 5 -16.38 -29.26 -26.58
CA LYS A 5 -15.12 -28.78 -26.01
C LYS A 5 -14.48 -27.77 -26.98
N GLY A 6 -14.09 -26.62 -26.45
CA GLY A 6 -13.11 -25.74 -27.08
C GLY A 6 -12.01 -25.46 -26.07
N ASN A 7 -10.89 -26.19 -26.18
CA ASN A 7 -9.62 -25.83 -25.56
C ASN A 7 -9.31 -24.37 -25.91
N LYS A 8 -9.49 -23.43 -24.97
CA LYS A 8 -8.83 -22.14 -25.06
C LYS A 8 -7.35 -22.37 -24.75
N LEU A 9 -6.55 -22.55 -25.80
CA LEU A 9 -5.12 -22.33 -25.73
C LEU A 9 -4.91 -20.96 -25.06
N PHE A 10 -4.25 -20.94 -23.91
CA PHE A 10 -3.69 -19.72 -23.34
C PHE A 10 -2.73 -19.14 -24.40
N HIS A 11 -3.09 -17.98 -24.95
CA HIS A 11 -2.25 -17.26 -25.91
C HIS A 11 -0.89 -16.95 -25.26
N ARG A 12 0.19 -17.45 -25.88
CA ARG A 12 1.59 -17.22 -25.53
C ARG A 12 2.08 -15.84 -26.00
N ASP A 13 1.46 -14.77 -25.51
CA ASP A 13 2.01 -13.42 -25.64
C ASP A 13 2.26 -12.83 -24.25
N SER A 14 3.44 -13.15 -23.70
CA SER A 14 3.86 -12.85 -22.32
C SER A 14 4.21 -11.37 -22.07
N ILE A 15 3.54 -10.42 -22.72
CA ILE A 15 3.71 -8.98 -22.43
C ILE A 15 2.61 -8.48 -21.49
N VAL A 16 1.49 -9.18 -21.42
CA VAL A 16 0.33 -8.80 -20.59
C VAL A 16 0.45 -9.49 -19.22
N PRO A 17 0.56 -8.72 -18.12
CA PRO A 17 0.48 -9.29 -16.78
C PRO A 17 -0.82 -10.07 -16.64
N THR A 18 -0.74 -11.32 -16.18
CA THR A 18 -1.93 -12.15 -15.94
C THR A 18 -2.47 -11.84 -14.55
N MET A 19 -3.79 -11.66 -14.42
CA MET A 19 -4.41 -11.42 -13.12
C MET A 19 -4.20 -12.61 -12.19
N GLY A 20 -3.96 -12.32 -10.90
CA GLY A 20 -3.95 -13.34 -9.87
C GLY A 20 -5.34 -13.92 -9.60
N HIS A 21 -5.38 -14.92 -8.73
CA HIS A 21 -6.57 -15.70 -8.39
C HIS A 21 -7.25 -15.18 -7.11
N GLU A 22 -7.05 -13.90 -6.78
CA GLU A 22 -7.66 -13.27 -5.60
C GLU A 22 -9.19 -13.35 -5.66
N GLY A 23 -9.80 -13.86 -4.59
CA GLY A 23 -11.26 -14.07 -4.51
C GLY A 23 -11.79 -15.33 -5.18
N THR A 24 -10.94 -16.15 -5.79
CA THR A 24 -11.38 -17.44 -6.33
C THR A 24 -11.52 -18.49 -5.24
N THR A 25 -12.47 -19.42 -5.42
CA THR A 25 -12.62 -20.57 -4.52
C THR A 25 -11.45 -21.53 -4.72
N ILE A 26 -10.73 -21.80 -3.65
CA ILE A 26 -9.56 -22.67 -3.65
C ILE A 26 -9.96 -24.01 -3.02
N ILE A 27 -9.76 -25.11 -3.75
CA ILE A 27 -10.12 -26.45 -3.29
C ILE A 27 -9.00 -26.98 -2.36
N PRO A 28 -9.32 -27.32 -1.10
CA PRO A 28 -8.34 -27.89 -0.17
C PRO A 28 -7.77 -29.22 -0.68
N ASN A 29 -6.54 -29.55 -0.32
CA ASN A 29 -5.88 -30.83 -0.61
C ASN A 29 -5.75 -31.22 -2.10
N LYS A 30 -6.02 -30.31 -3.05
CA LYS A 30 -5.97 -30.57 -4.50
C LYS A 30 -4.60 -31.06 -4.98
N TYR A 31 -3.52 -30.63 -4.34
CA TYR A 31 -2.14 -30.90 -4.74
C TYR A 31 -1.39 -31.77 -3.72
N ARG A 32 -2.13 -32.70 -3.09
CA ARG A 32 -1.64 -33.56 -2.01
C ARG A 32 -0.29 -34.21 -2.35
N GLY A 33 0.69 -34.01 -1.49
CA GLY A 33 2.00 -34.65 -1.58
C GLY A 33 3.01 -33.99 -2.51
N ARG A 34 2.67 -32.90 -3.22
CA ARG A 34 3.65 -32.11 -3.97
C ARG A 34 4.63 -31.41 -3.02
N GLY A 35 5.92 -31.42 -3.36
CA GLY A 35 6.96 -30.74 -2.58
C GLY A 35 7.10 -29.27 -2.99
N LEU A 36 6.99 -28.39 -2.00
CA LEU A 36 7.13 -26.94 -2.11
C LEU A 36 8.16 -26.46 -1.11
N ALA A 37 9.02 -25.51 -1.47
CA ALA A 37 9.86 -24.83 -0.47
C ALA A 37 9.86 -23.32 -0.67
N VAL A 38 10.10 -22.59 0.41
CA VAL A 38 10.26 -21.14 0.42
C VAL A 38 11.57 -20.76 1.08
N PHE A 39 12.25 -19.76 0.52
CA PHE A 39 13.49 -19.22 1.06
C PHE A 39 13.55 -17.70 0.83
N THR A 40 14.25 -17.02 1.74
CA THR A 40 14.56 -15.60 1.61
C THR A 40 16.04 -15.43 1.28
N SER A 41 16.36 -14.56 0.31
CA SER A 41 17.74 -14.32 -0.12
C SER A 41 17.97 -12.85 -0.48
N GLY A 42 19.14 -12.32 -0.13
CA GLY A 42 19.50 -10.92 -0.31
C GLY A 42 19.32 -10.10 0.96
N GLY A 43 19.24 -8.78 0.84
CA GLY A 43 18.92 -7.91 1.98
C GLY A 43 17.51 -8.18 2.48
N ASP A 44 17.34 -8.27 3.79
CA ASP A 44 16.03 -8.44 4.39
C ASP A 44 15.16 -7.18 4.21
N ALA A 45 13.85 -7.39 4.23
CA ALA A 45 12.86 -6.34 4.10
C ALA A 45 11.64 -6.67 4.98
N PRO A 46 11.09 -5.71 5.74
CA PRO A 46 9.88 -5.96 6.53
C PRO A 46 8.72 -6.44 5.66
N GLY A 47 8.00 -7.47 6.10
CA GLY A 47 6.92 -8.11 5.33
C GLY A 47 7.33 -9.43 4.67
N MET A 48 8.63 -9.77 4.60
CA MET A 48 9.08 -11.10 4.17
C MET A 48 8.46 -12.22 5.03
N ASN A 49 8.32 -12.01 6.34
CA ASN A 49 7.65 -12.98 7.23
C ASN A 49 6.16 -13.17 6.91
N ALA A 50 5.46 -12.12 6.46
CA ALA A 50 4.07 -12.23 6.03
C ALA A 50 3.96 -13.08 4.74
N ALA A 51 4.89 -12.89 3.81
CA ALA A 51 5.03 -13.72 2.62
C ALA A 51 5.33 -15.19 2.93
N VAL A 52 6.36 -15.46 3.74
CA VAL A 52 6.71 -16.82 4.19
C VAL A 52 5.52 -17.50 4.86
N ARG A 53 4.85 -16.80 5.78
CA ARG A 53 3.64 -17.30 6.45
C ARG A 53 2.56 -17.70 5.44
N SER A 54 2.31 -16.85 4.45
CA SER A 54 1.25 -17.09 3.47
C SER A 54 1.58 -18.25 2.55
N VAL A 55 2.83 -18.35 2.07
CA VAL A 55 3.30 -19.48 1.27
C VAL A 55 3.13 -20.80 2.00
N VAL A 56 3.53 -20.84 3.28
CA VAL A 56 3.37 -22.05 4.12
C VAL A 56 1.91 -22.40 4.29
N ARG A 57 1.06 -21.47 4.73
CA ARG A 57 -0.34 -21.77 5.03
C ARG A 57 -1.16 -22.11 3.78
N MET A 58 -0.94 -21.41 2.66
CA MET A 58 -1.58 -21.74 1.38
C MET A 58 -1.09 -23.11 0.86
N GLY A 59 0.21 -23.40 0.94
CA GLY A 59 0.75 -24.69 0.53
C GLY A 59 0.17 -25.85 1.35
N LEU A 60 0.07 -25.69 2.67
CA LEU A 60 -0.55 -26.69 3.55
C LEU A 60 -2.04 -26.88 3.25
N HIS A 61 -2.78 -25.79 3.02
CA HIS A 61 -4.19 -25.84 2.63
C HIS A 61 -4.42 -26.64 1.34
N LEU A 62 -3.52 -26.51 0.36
CA LEU A 62 -3.53 -27.28 -0.88
C LEU A 62 -3.03 -28.72 -0.75
N GLY A 63 -2.56 -29.13 0.44
CA GLY A 63 -2.06 -30.48 0.73
C GLY A 63 -0.59 -30.71 0.37
N CYS A 64 0.16 -29.64 0.04
CA CYS A 64 1.58 -29.74 -0.29
C CYS A 64 2.42 -30.07 0.95
N LYS A 65 3.57 -30.73 0.75
CA LYS A 65 4.64 -30.81 1.74
C LYS A 65 5.52 -29.57 1.61
N VAL A 66 5.36 -28.62 2.52
CA VAL A 66 6.05 -27.33 2.46
C VAL A 66 7.32 -27.36 3.31
N TYR A 67 8.42 -26.82 2.78
CA TYR A 67 9.70 -26.70 3.49
C TYR A 67 10.15 -25.24 3.62
N LEU A 68 10.76 -24.92 4.75
CA LEU A 68 11.49 -23.69 5.00
C LEU A 68 12.97 -23.95 4.75
N ILE A 69 13.59 -23.20 3.85
CA ILE A 69 15.04 -23.22 3.65
C ILE A 69 15.63 -22.04 4.40
N HIS A 70 16.42 -22.34 5.42
CA HIS A 70 17.10 -21.37 6.25
C HIS A 70 18.34 -20.80 5.54
N GLU A 71 18.72 -19.57 5.89
CA GLU A 71 19.93 -18.89 5.38
C GLU A 71 20.02 -18.78 3.85
N GLY A 72 18.86 -18.76 3.18
CA GLY A 72 18.74 -18.58 1.73
C GLY A 72 19.46 -19.66 0.93
N TYR A 73 20.24 -19.25 -0.07
CA TYR A 73 21.02 -20.19 -0.90
C TYR A 73 22.05 -20.97 -0.10
N GLN A 74 22.60 -20.40 0.98
CA GLN A 74 23.61 -21.10 1.78
C GLN A 74 23.01 -22.34 2.42
N GLY A 75 21.87 -22.22 3.11
CA GLY A 75 21.23 -23.39 3.68
C GLY A 75 20.66 -24.37 2.64
N MET A 76 20.37 -23.89 1.43
CA MET A 76 20.04 -24.78 0.30
C MET A 76 21.23 -25.67 -0.09
N VAL A 77 22.44 -25.10 -0.13
CA VAL A 77 23.70 -25.82 -0.42
C VAL A 77 24.10 -26.74 0.73
N ASP A 78 23.99 -26.26 1.97
CA ASP A 78 24.36 -27.01 3.17
C ASP A 78 23.43 -28.20 3.41
N GLY A 79 22.14 -28.05 3.10
CA GLY A 79 21.14 -29.10 3.28
C GLY A 79 20.89 -29.45 4.74
N GLY A 80 20.54 -30.71 5.02
CA GLY A 80 20.33 -31.20 6.38
C GLY A 80 19.27 -30.39 7.14
N ASP A 81 19.63 -29.92 8.34
CA ASP A 81 18.75 -29.14 9.22
C ASP A 81 18.40 -27.75 8.69
N ASN A 82 19.07 -27.26 7.65
CA ASN A 82 18.71 -25.99 7.03
C ASN A 82 17.45 -26.10 6.15
N ILE A 83 16.98 -27.30 5.81
CA ILE A 83 15.73 -27.48 5.04
C ILE A 83 14.70 -28.19 5.92
N LYS A 84 13.84 -27.42 6.59
CA LYS A 84 12.91 -27.94 7.61
C LYS A 84 11.50 -28.09 7.05
N LEU A 85 10.81 -29.16 7.41
CA LEU A 85 9.40 -29.30 7.08
C LEU A 85 8.60 -28.25 7.86
N ALA A 86 7.78 -27.47 7.16
CA ALA A 86 6.93 -26.44 7.76
C ALA A 86 5.66 -27.06 8.33
N THR A 87 5.20 -26.51 9.44
CA THR A 87 3.88 -26.78 10.03
C THR A 87 3.09 -25.49 10.09
N TYR A 88 1.81 -25.58 10.46
CA TYR A 88 1.01 -24.36 10.69
C TYR A 88 1.67 -23.47 11.78
N ASP A 89 2.21 -24.10 12.82
CA ASP A 89 2.85 -23.44 13.96
C ASP A 89 4.22 -22.85 13.66
N SER A 90 4.97 -23.42 12.70
CA SER A 90 6.30 -22.90 12.35
C SER A 90 6.28 -21.47 11.80
N VAL A 91 5.10 -20.97 11.41
CA VAL A 91 4.88 -19.60 10.91
C VAL A 91 3.82 -18.84 11.71
N SER A 92 3.54 -19.28 12.94
CA SER A 92 2.64 -18.56 13.85
C SER A 92 3.33 -17.36 14.49
N ASP A 93 2.59 -16.26 14.64
CA ASP A 93 3.06 -15.02 15.30
C ASP A 93 4.31 -14.37 14.69
N ILE A 94 4.50 -14.50 13.37
CA ILE A 94 5.60 -13.87 12.62
C ILE A 94 5.17 -12.71 11.72
N ILE A 95 3.87 -12.55 11.45
CA ILE A 95 3.37 -11.63 10.42
C ILE A 95 3.79 -10.17 10.64
N GLN A 96 3.86 -9.74 11.91
CA GLN A 96 4.26 -8.39 12.30
C GLN A 96 5.79 -8.20 12.36
N LYS A 97 6.57 -9.28 12.45
CA LYS A 97 8.01 -9.20 12.74
C LYS A 97 8.78 -8.65 11.54
N GLY A 98 9.74 -7.77 11.82
CA GLY A 98 10.74 -7.33 10.85
C GLY A 98 11.69 -8.45 10.41
N GLY A 99 12.50 -8.16 9.39
CA GLY A 99 13.46 -9.10 8.81
C GLY A 99 12.83 -10.39 8.28
N THR A 100 13.58 -11.49 8.37
CA THR A 100 13.13 -12.84 7.98
C THR A 100 13.47 -13.86 9.07
N ILE A 101 12.48 -14.61 9.54
CA ILE A 101 12.67 -15.66 10.56
C ILE A 101 13.43 -16.89 10.06
N ILE A 102 13.57 -17.04 8.74
CA ILE A 102 14.34 -18.12 8.12
C ILE A 102 15.75 -17.66 7.72
N GLY A 103 16.14 -16.42 8.04
CA GLY A 103 17.48 -15.92 7.74
C GLY A 103 17.72 -15.67 6.24
N SER A 104 18.87 -15.08 5.95
CA SER A 104 19.30 -14.78 4.58
C SER A 104 20.81 -14.56 4.57
N ALA A 105 21.54 -15.53 4.03
CA ALA A 105 23.00 -15.46 3.94
C ALA A 105 23.47 -15.30 2.49
N ARG A 106 24.61 -14.60 2.33
CA ARG A 106 25.32 -14.58 1.04
C ARG A 106 25.94 -15.96 0.81
N CYS A 107 25.67 -16.57 -0.34
CA CYS A 107 26.23 -17.87 -0.70
C CYS A 107 27.20 -17.72 -1.88
N MET A 108 28.50 -17.86 -1.63
CA MET A 108 29.51 -17.87 -2.69
C MET A 108 29.57 -19.23 -3.39
N GLU A 109 29.36 -20.33 -2.68
CA GLU A 109 29.33 -21.68 -3.25
C GLU A 109 28.26 -21.83 -4.34
N PHE A 110 27.08 -21.23 -4.16
CA PHE A 110 26.00 -21.31 -5.16
C PHE A 110 26.35 -20.63 -6.50
N LYS A 111 27.41 -19.80 -6.54
CA LYS A 111 27.92 -19.25 -7.80
C LYS A 111 28.66 -20.30 -8.64
N THR A 112 29.16 -21.37 -8.03
CA THR A 112 29.82 -22.48 -8.74
C THR A 112 28.83 -23.59 -9.09
N ILE A 113 29.19 -24.40 -10.08
CA ILE A 113 28.36 -25.55 -10.50
C ILE A 113 28.31 -26.58 -9.38
N GLU A 114 29.41 -26.79 -8.64
CA GLU A 114 29.46 -27.75 -7.53
C GLU A 114 28.48 -27.37 -6.41
N GLY A 115 28.41 -26.08 -6.05
CA GLY A 115 27.44 -25.61 -5.05
C GLY A 115 26.00 -25.81 -5.51
N ARG A 116 25.69 -25.49 -6.78
CA ARG A 116 24.36 -25.75 -7.35
C ARG A 116 24.03 -27.24 -7.44
N LEU A 117 25.02 -28.09 -7.71
CA LEU A 117 24.87 -29.55 -7.71
C LEU A 117 24.54 -30.08 -6.31
N LYS A 118 25.19 -29.57 -5.25
CA LYS A 118 24.85 -29.87 -3.84
C LYS A 118 23.42 -29.43 -3.51
N ALA A 119 23.05 -28.20 -3.87
CA ALA A 119 21.70 -27.68 -3.65
C ALA A 119 20.64 -28.53 -4.37
N CYS A 120 20.88 -28.90 -5.63
CA CYS A 120 20.03 -29.79 -6.41
C CYS A 120 19.84 -31.13 -5.70
N TYR A 121 20.93 -31.76 -5.27
CA TYR A 121 20.90 -33.01 -4.50
C TYR A 121 20.02 -32.90 -3.24
N ASN A 122 20.21 -31.85 -2.43
CA ASN A 122 19.46 -31.66 -1.19
C ASN A 122 17.95 -31.49 -1.42
N LEU A 123 17.56 -30.79 -2.49
CA LEU A 123 16.16 -30.60 -2.85
C LEU A 123 15.52 -31.89 -3.38
N ILE A 124 16.23 -32.66 -4.21
CA ILE A 124 15.77 -33.96 -4.75
C ILE A 124 15.51 -34.95 -3.61
N LYS A 125 16.41 -35.04 -2.62
CA LYS A 125 16.24 -35.94 -1.47
C LYS A 125 14.98 -35.66 -0.65
N ARG A 126 14.43 -34.44 -0.74
CA ARG A 126 13.18 -34.03 -0.09
C ARG A 126 11.99 -33.98 -1.04
N ARG A 127 12.19 -34.36 -2.31
CA ARG A 127 11.22 -34.28 -3.41
C ARG A 127 10.65 -32.88 -3.61
N ILE A 128 11.48 -31.86 -3.46
CA ILE A 128 11.10 -30.46 -3.67
C ILE A 128 11.25 -30.12 -5.15
N THR A 129 10.14 -29.84 -5.82
CA THR A 129 10.10 -29.47 -7.25
C THR A 129 9.50 -28.09 -7.49
N ASN A 130 9.10 -27.38 -6.44
CA ASN A 130 8.52 -26.05 -6.51
C ASN A 130 9.22 -25.15 -5.50
N LEU A 131 9.76 -24.01 -5.95
CA LEU A 131 10.46 -23.06 -5.11
C LEU A 131 9.81 -21.67 -5.19
N VAL A 132 9.54 -21.10 -4.02
CA VAL A 132 9.26 -19.66 -3.88
C VAL A 132 10.54 -18.96 -3.43
N CYS A 133 11.04 -18.04 -4.26
CA CYS A 133 12.18 -17.20 -3.95
C CYS A 133 11.69 -15.80 -3.55
N ILE A 134 11.95 -15.40 -2.31
CA ILE A 134 11.63 -14.06 -1.82
C ILE A 134 12.94 -13.26 -1.69
N GLY A 135 13.10 -12.21 -2.47
CA GLY A 135 14.32 -11.41 -2.44
C GLY A 135 14.40 -10.34 -3.52
N GLY A 136 15.59 -9.74 -3.66
CA GLY A 136 15.86 -8.76 -4.71
C GLY A 136 16.13 -9.36 -6.09
N ASP A 137 16.42 -8.48 -7.04
CA ASP A 137 16.75 -8.79 -8.44
C ASP A 137 17.83 -9.87 -8.61
N GLY A 138 18.92 -9.79 -7.83
CA GLY A 138 20.01 -10.77 -7.87
C GLY A 138 19.57 -12.16 -7.43
N SER A 139 18.75 -12.25 -6.38
CA SER A 139 18.21 -13.53 -5.88
C SER A 139 17.30 -14.21 -6.90
N LEU A 140 16.43 -13.42 -7.55
CA LEU A 140 15.52 -13.90 -8.60
C LEU A 140 16.26 -14.35 -9.86
N THR A 141 17.32 -13.63 -10.24
CA THR A 141 18.19 -14.02 -11.36
C THR A 141 18.87 -15.35 -11.08
N GLY A 142 19.47 -15.51 -9.89
CA GLY A 142 20.09 -16.78 -9.48
C GLY A 142 19.11 -17.95 -9.45
N ALA A 143 17.85 -17.70 -9.05
CA ALA A 143 16.81 -18.70 -9.05
C ALA A 143 16.50 -19.16 -10.48
N ASN A 144 16.32 -18.22 -11.41
CA ASN A 144 16.08 -18.55 -12.81
C ASN A 144 17.24 -19.33 -13.44
N THR A 145 18.50 -18.93 -13.20
CA THR A 145 19.67 -19.68 -13.66
C THR A 145 19.64 -21.11 -13.14
N PHE A 146 19.34 -21.31 -11.86
CA PHE A 146 19.25 -22.63 -11.25
C PHE A 146 18.16 -23.50 -11.88
N ARG A 147 17.00 -22.90 -12.22
CA ARG A 147 15.94 -23.61 -12.96
C ARG A 147 16.36 -24.04 -14.36
N VAL A 148 17.05 -23.17 -15.10
CA VAL A 148 17.51 -23.47 -16.46
C VAL A 148 18.54 -24.60 -16.44
N GLU A 149 19.48 -24.58 -15.49
CA GLU A 149 20.51 -25.61 -15.35
C GLU A 149 20.00 -26.91 -14.70
N TRP A 150 18.81 -26.91 -14.11
CA TRP A 150 18.29 -28.03 -13.32
C TRP A 150 18.34 -29.39 -14.03
N PRO A 151 17.88 -29.54 -15.30
CA PRO A 151 17.91 -30.84 -15.98
C PRO A 151 19.34 -31.40 -16.13
N ASP A 152 20.32 -30.53 -16.41
CA ASP A 152 21.72 -30.92 -16.54
C ASP A 152 22.32 -31.31 -15.18
N LEU A 153 21.96 -30.60 -14.11
CA LEU A 153 22.38 -30.93 -12.75
C LEU A 153 21.80 -32.28 -12.30
N VAL A 154 20.52 -32.56 -12.60
CA VAL A 154 19.88 -33.86 -12.32
C VAL A 154 20.60 -34.97 -13.07
N LYS A 155 20.91 -34.75 -14.36
CA LYS A 155 21.65 -35.72 -15.17
C LYS A 155 23.02 -36.02 -14.58
N GLN A 156 23.79 -34.99 -14.20
CA GLN A 156 25.10 -35.17 -13.56
C GLN A 156 25.01 -35.94 -12.23
N LEU A 157 23.98 -35.70 -11.42
CA LEU A 157 23.75 -36.44 -10.18
C LEU A 157 23.39 -37.91 -10.43
N LEU A 158 22.65 -38.18 -11.51
CA LEU A 158 22.29 -39.53 -11.91
C LEU A 158 23.51 -40.29 -12.46
N ASP A 159 24.28 -39.65 -13.34
CA ASP A 159 25.50 -40.21 -13.94
C ASP A 159 26.59 -40.47 -12.88
N SER A 160 26.61 -39.69 -11.79
CA SER A 160 27.49 -39.89 -10.64
C SER A 160 26.92 -40.82 -9.55
N GLU A 161 25.81 -41.50 -9.83
CA GLU A 161 25.13 -42.46 -8.94
C GLU A 161 24.73 -41.90 -7.56
N LYS A 162 24.64 -40.57 -7.41
CA LYS A 162 24.24 -39.92 -6.15
C LYS A 162 22.72 -39.96 -5.92
N ILE A 163 21.94 -40.06 -7.00
CA ILE A 163 20.48 -40.16 -6.97
C ILE A 163 20.00 -41.36 -7.77
N THR A 164 18.83 -41.89 -7.44
CA THR A 164 18.23 -43.01 -8.17
C THR A 164 17.51 -42.54 -9.44
N LYS A 165 17.25 -43.46 -10.37
CA LYS A 165 16.42 -43.18 -11.56
C LYS A 165 15.03 -42.66 -11.20
N ASP A 166 14.42 -43.19 -10.13
CA ASP A 166 13.11 -42.74 -9.66
C ASP A 166 13.15 -41.33 -9.08
N GLU A 167 14.20 -41.00 -8.32
CA GLU A 167 14.43 -39.64 -7.80
C GLU A 167 14.61 -38.63 -8.93
N ALA A 168 15.42 -38.99 -9.94
CA ALA A 168 15.65 -38.17 -11.13
C ALA A 168 14.36 -37.98 -11.95
N ALA A 169 13.56 -39.03 -12.14
CA ALA A 169 12.29 -38.95 -12.86
C ALA A 169 11.25 -38.08 -12.12
N ALA A 170 11.13 -38.27 -10.81
CA ALA A 170 10.19 -37.52 -9.96
C ALA A 170 10.56 -36.03 -9.84
N CYS A 171 11.85 -35.70 -9.94
CA CYS A 171 12.37 -34.35 -9.81
C CYS A 171 13.08 -33.87 -11.09
N SER A 172 12.60 -34.29 -12.26
CA SER A 172 13.22 -33.96 -13.55
C SER A 172 13.22 -32.47 -13.88
N MET A 173 12.32 -31.70 -13.26
CA MET A 173 12.22 -30.25 -13.42
C MET A 173 11.95 -29.58 -12.08
N ILE A 174 12.34 -28.32 -11.99
CA ILE A 174 12.00 -27.43 -10.89
C ILE A 174 11.25 -26.20 -11.40
N GLN A 175 10.18 -25.86 -10.69
CA GLN A 175 9.39 -24.66 -10.94
C GLN A 175 9.75 -23.58 -9.94
N ILE A 176 9.80 -22.34 -10.40
CA ILE A 176 10.19 -21.19 -9.59
C ILE A 176 9.17 -20.07 -9.76
N CYS A 177 8.75 -19.52 -8.63
CA CYS A 177 7.99 -18.30 -8.55
C CYS A 177 8.74 -17.29 -7.66
N GLY A 178 8.88 -16.08 -8.16
CA GLY A 178 9.57 -14.99 -7.48
C GLY A 178 8.62 -14.07 -6.72
N MET A 179 9.11 -13.52 -5.61
CA MET A 179 8.49 -12.40 -4.91
C MET A 179 9.58 -11.38 -4.58
N VAL A 180 9.28 -10.10 -4.79
CA VAL A 180 10.28 -9.05 -4.66
C VAL A 180 10.26 -8.49 -3.24
N GLY A 181 11.22 -8.92 -2.42
CA GLY A 181 11.46 -8.40 -1.08
C GLY A 181 12.66 -7.46 -1.08
N THR A 182 12.39 -6.15 -1.13
CA THR A 182 13.40 -5.09 -1.05
C THR A 182 12.75 -3.79 -0.59
N ILE A 183 13.50 -2.98 0.16
CA ILE A 183 13.06 -1.64 0.57
C ILE A 183 13.21 -0.61 -0.55
N ASP A 184 14.07 -0.87 -1.54
CA ASP A 184 14.53 0.13 -2.51
C ASP A 184 13.45 0.50 -3.55
N ASN A 185 12.40 -0.34 -3.68
CA ASN A 185 11.36 -0.26 -4.71
C ASN A 185 11.91 -0.07 -6.13
N ASP A 186 12.98 -0.81 -6.45
CA ASP A 186 13.76 -0.65 -7.67
C ASP A 186 13.44 -1.68 -8.76
N PHE A 187 12.56 -2.64 -8.47
CA PHE A 187 12.18 -3.71 -9.39
C PHE A 187 11.09 -3.27 -10.36
N ALA A 188 11.35 -3.42 -11.66
CA ALA A 188 10.40 -3.01 -12.68
C ALA A 188 9.11 -3.87 -12.68
N LYS A 189 7.99 -3.28 -13.12
CA LYS A 189 6.67 -3.95 -13.27
C LYS A 189 6.01 -4.37 -11.94
N THR A 190 6.41 -3.77 -10.83
CA THR A 190 5.63 -3.74 -9.58
C THR A 190 5.53 -2.30 -9.10
N ASP A 191 4.36 -1.87 -8.61
CA ASP A 191 4.18 -0.51 -8.08
C ASP A 191 4.81 -0.34 -6.70
N MET A 192 4.84 -1.44 -5.94
CA MET A 192 5.48 -1.51 -4.62
C MET A 192 6.16 -2.88 -4.43
N THR A 193 7.36 -2.88 -3.87
CA THR A 193 8.06 -4.09 -3.39
C THR A 193 7.80 -4.31 -1.90
N ILE A 194 7.86 -5.56 -1.45
CA ILE A 194 7.66 -5.90 -0.03
C ILE A 194 8.78 -5.25 0.79
N GLY A 195 8.38 -4.36 1.70
CA GLY A 195 9.23 -3.64 2.66
C GLY A 195 9.46 -2.17 2.33
N ALA A 196 9.15 -1.72 1.12
CA ALA A 196 9.34 -0.32 0.72
C ALA A 196 8.44 0.64 1.53
N ASP A 197 7.18 0.24 1.77
CA ASP A 197 6.25 1.04 2.57
C ASP A 197 6.70 1.13 4.04
N THR A 198 7.14 0.01 4.63
CA THR A 198 7.69 0.00 5.99
C THR A 198 8.95 0.86 6.10
N ALA A 199 9.85 0.80 5.12
CA ALA A 199 11.05 1.64 5.10
C ALA A 199 10.69 3.13 5.06
N LEU A 200 9.70 3.52 4.26
CA LEU A 200 9.15 4.87 4.23
C LEU A 200 8.58 5.29 5.58
N HIS A 201 7.86 4.41 6.28
CA HIS A 201 7.40 4.67 7.64
C HIS A 201 8.56 5.00 8.60
N ARG A 202 9.67 4.25 8.53
CA ARG A 202 10.85 4.50 9.36
C ARG A 202 11.55 5.82 9.02
N ILE A 203 11.62 6.15 7.72
CA ILE A 203 12.19 7.44 7.26
C ILE A 203 11.36 8.61 7.79
N ILE A 204 10.03 8.51 7.67
CA ILE A 204 9.12 9.58 8.10
C ILE A 204 9.09 9.73 9.62
N GLU A 205 9.09 8.64 10.39
CA GLU A 205 9.19 8.70 11.85
C GLU A 205 10.47 9.42 12.30
N ALA A 206 11.62 9.08 11.71
CA ALA A 206 12.89 9.74 12.03
C ALA A 206 12.89 11.21 11.58
N THR A 207 12.31 11.51 10.42
CA THR A 207 12.23 12.87 9.89
C THR A 207 11.31 13.76 10.73
N ASP A 208 10.16 13.25 11.17
CA ASP A 208 9.24 13.95 12.07
C ASP A 208 9.92 14.22 13.43
N CYS A 209 10.68 13.26 13.97
CA CYS A 209 11.49 13.46 15.18
C CYS A 209 12.50 14.60 15.00
N VAL A 210 13.25 14.60 13.89
CA VAL A 210 14.24 15.63 13.56
C VAL A 210 13.59 17.00 13.37
N THR A 211 12.39 17.04 12.79
CA THR A 211 11.65 18.28 12.49
C THR A 211 11.38 19.08 13.76
N SER A 212 11.02 18.42 14.86
CA SER A 212 10.74 19.08 16.15
C SER A 212 11.95 19.87 16.70
N THR A 213 13.13 19.27 16.70
CA THR A 213 14.38 19.93 17.17
C THR A 213 14.87 20.97 16.16
N ALA A 214 14.67 20.72 14.87
CA ALA A 214 15.08 21.63 13.82
C ALA A 214 14.30 22.94 13.82
N GLN A 215 12.98 22.89 14.02
CA GLN A 215 12.12 24.07 14.13
C GLN A 215 12.44 24.90 15.39
N SER A 216 12.83 24.25 16.48
CA SER A 216 13.20 24.90 17.75
C SER A 216 14.47 25.75 17.60
N HIS A 217 15.48 25.25 16.87
CA HIS A 217 16.78 25.91 16.75
C HIS A 217 17.02 26.60 15.40
N GLN A 218 16.01 26.68 14.53
CA GLN A 218 16.13 27.20 13.15
C GLN A 218 17.30 26.57 12.38
N ARG A 219 17.39 25.24 12.39
CA ARG A 219 18.50 24.48 11.81
C ARG A 219 18.22 23.99 10.40
N ALA A 220 19.29 23.66 9.70
CA ALA A 220 19.23 22.85 8.48
C ALA A 220 19.59 21.40 8.80
N PHE A 221 18.84 20.44 8.25
CA PHE A 221 19.11 19.01 8.39
C PHE A 221 19.27 18.36 7.03
N VAL A 222 20.34 17.58 6.90
CA VAL A 222 20.60 16.71 5.76
C VAL A 222 20.34 15.28 6.21
N ILE A 223 19.27 14.67 5.71
CA ILE A 223 18.87 13.29 6.04
C ILE A 223 19.28 12.38 4.90
N GLU A 224 20.14 11.40 5.20
CA GLU A 224 20.58 10.40 4.25
C GLU A 224 19.69 9.14 4.34
N VAL A 225 19.17 8.75 3.18
CA VAL A 225 18.14 7.72 3.01
C VAL A 225 18.67 6.60 2.11
N MET A 226 18.33 5.34 2.44
CA MET A 226 18.72 4.18 1.65
C MET A 226 17.96 4.14 0.30
N GLY A 227 18.39 3.27 -0.60
CA GLY A 227 17.71 3.05 -1.88
C GLY A 227 18.61 2.47 -2.97
N ARG A 228 19.86 2.16 -2.65
CA ARG A 228 20.94 1.73 -3.54
C ARG A 228 21.12 2.72 -4.70
N HIS A 229 20.62 2.37 -5.88
CA HIS A 229 20.65 3.19 -7.09
C HIS A 229 19.24 3.68 -7.47
N CYS A 230 18.32 3.67 -6.51
CA CYS A 230 16.93 4.08 -6.65
C CYS A 230 16.62 5.25 -5.71
N GLY A 231 16.08 6.33 -6.28
CA GLY A 231 15.65 7.50 -5.53
C GLY A 231 14.25 7.42 -4.95
N TYR A 232 13.53 6.29 -5.11
CA TYR A 232 12.12 6.17 -4.74
C TYR A 232 11.86 6.56 -3.27
N LEU A 233 12.63 5.98 -2.35
CA LEU A 233 12.49 6.26 -0.91
C LEU A 233 12.72 7.74 -0.60
N ALA A 234 13.81 8.32 -1.11
CA ALA A 234 14.12 9.73 -0.92
C ALA A 234 13.07 10.67 -1.53
N LEU A 235 12.56 10.36 -2.72
CA LEU A 235 11.56 11.16 -3.43
C LEU A 235 10.21 11.15 -2.69
N VAL A 236 9.73 9.95 -2.31
CA VAL A 236 8.45 9.83 -1.60
C VAL A 236 8.55 10.40 -0.19
N ALA A 237 9.67 10.17 0.51
CA ALA A 237 9.92 10.81 1.80
C ALA A 237 9.89 12.34 1.68
N SER A 238 10.50 12.90 0.63
CA SER A 238 10.52 14.34 0.38
C SER A 238 9.13 14.94 0.17
N LEU A 239 8.26 14.22 -0.54
CA LEU A 239 6.85 14.61 -0.71
C LEU A 239 6.09 14.55 0.61
N ALA A 240 6.32 13.51 1.41
CA ALA A 240 5.61 13.24 2.66
C ALA A 240 6.16 14.03 3.88
N SER A 241 7.32 14.68 3.75
CA SER A 241 7.94 15.49 4.82
C SER A 241 8.14 16.96 4.44
N GLU A 242 7.69 17.39 3.26
CA GLU A 242 7.92 18.74 2.72
C GLU A 242 9.40 19.13 2.62
N ALA A 243 10.26 18.21 2.17
CA ALA A 243 11.68 18.52 2.02
C ALA A 243 11.90 19.68 1.04
N ASP A 244 12.78 20.62 1.41
CA ASP A 244 13.15 21.77 0.60
C ASP A 244 13.97 21.36 -0.61
N PHE A 245 14.80 20.34 -0.44
CA PHE A 245 15.67 19.83 -1.49
C PHE A 245 15.83 18.32 -1.39
N CYS A 246 15.89 17.66 -2.55
CA CYS A 246 15.95 16.20 -2.67
C CYS A 246 17.00 15.87 -3.71
N PHE A 247 17.94 15.01 -3.35
CA PHE A 247 18.96 14.49 -4.24
C PHE A 247 18.64 13.02 -4.53
N ILE A 248 18.32 12.72 -5.80
CA ILE A 248 18.04 11.37 -6.29
C ILE A 248 18.89 11.06 -7.52
N PRO A 249 19.31 9.80 -7.72
CA PRO A 249 20.11 9.42 -8.87
C PRO A 249 19.35 9.64 -10.19
N GLU A 250 18.06 9.31 -10.28
CA GLU A 250 17.30 9.37 -11.54
C GLU A 250 17.04 10.79 -12.04
N TRP A 251 17.14 11.79 -11.15
CA TRP A 251 17.05 13.19 -11.50
C TRP A 251 18.23 13.95 -10.87
N PRO A 252 19.43 13.78 -11.43
CA PRO A 252 20.64 14.33 -10.87
C PRO A 252 20.71 15.84 -11.07
N GLN A 253 21.33 16.51 -10.11
CA GLN A 253 21.45 17.96 -10.11
C GLN A 253 22.55 18.42 -11.07
N PRO A 254 22.41 19.61 -11.69
CA PRO A 254 23.48 20.17 -12.51
C PRO A 254 24.74 20.48 -11.67
N ILE A 255 25.88 20.70 -12.31
CA ILE A 255 27.18 20.91 -11.64
C ILE A 255 27.11 22.10 -10.67
N ASN A 256 26.35 23.14 -11.01
CA ASN A 256 26.11 24.31 -10.15
C ASN A 256 25.03 24.09 -9.07
N TRP A 257 24.71 22.85 -8.71
CA TRP A 257 23.80 22.54 -7.61
C TRP A 257 24.13 23.23 -6.28
N PRO A 258 25.40 23.52 -5.90
CA PRO A 258 25.68 24.21 -4.64
C PRO A 258 25.04 25.60 -4.58
N GLU A 259 25.07 26.33 -5.68
CA GLU A 259 24.48 27.67 -5.81
C GLU A 259 22.96 27.59 -5.80
N ILE A 260 22.40 26.64 -6.56
CA ILE A 260 20.95 26.40 -6.65
C ILE A 260 20.38 26.04 -5.27
N LEU A 261 21.06 25.12 -4.56
CA LEU A 261 20.70 24.71 -3.21
C LEU A 261 20.72 25.92 -2.27
N CYS A 262 21.83 26.65 -2.21
CA CYS A 262 21.97 27.77 -1.27
C CYS A 262 20.95 28.87 -1.53
N LYS A 263 20.70 29.19 -2.81
CA LYS A 263 19.67 30.17 -3.21
C LYS A 263 18.29 29.72 -2.75
N LYS A 264 17.92 28.46 -2.96
CA LYS A 264 16.60 27.94 -2.58
C LYS A 264 16.41 27.93 -1.07
N LEU A 265 17.42 27.51 -0.30
CA LEU A 265 17.33 27.47 1.16
C LEU A 265 17.23 28.87 1.77
N ALA A 266 17.99 29.85 1.24
CA ALA A 266 17.91 31.25 1.66
C ALA A 266 16.50 31.81 1.42
N GLN A 267 15.94 31.59 0.23
CA GLN A 267 14.60 32.04 -0.11
C GLN A 267 13.52 31.40 0.78
N ALA A 268 13.65 30.10 1.09
CA ALA A 268 12.71 29.44 2.01
C ALA A 268 12.70 30.11 3.39
N ARG A 269 13.89 30.48 3.92
CA ARG A 269 13.98 31.21 5.20
C ARG A 269 13.43 32.63 5.12
N GLU A 270 13.69 33.35 4.04
CA GLU A 270 13.13 34.69 3.80
C GLU A 270 11.60 34.67 3.78
N MET A 271 11.00 33.59 3.27
CA MET A 271 9.55 33.34 3.29
C MET A 271 9.02 32.85 4.65
N GLY A 272 9.82 32.90 5.71
CA GLY A 272 9.42 32.57 7.08
C GLY A 272 9.60 31.11 7.47
N GLN A 273 10.19 30.26 6.62
CA GLN A 273 10.43 28.87 6.98
C GLN A 273 11.57 28.76 8.01
N ARG A 274 11.26 28.19 9.17
CA ARG A 274 12.22 28.05 10.28
C ARG A 274 13.22 26.90 10.08
N LEU A 275 12.79 25.84 9.41
CA LEU A 275 13.53 24.61 9.18
C LEU A 275 13.96 24.55 7.71
N ASN A 276 15.18 24.07 7.46
CA ASN A 276 15.53 23.57 6.13
C ASN A 276 15.76 22.05 6.18
N LEU A 277 15.00 21.29 5.40
CA LEU A 277 15.09 19.84 5.32
C LEU A 277 15.59 19.42 3.94
N ILE A 278 16.72 18.72 3.91
CA ILE A 278 17.33 18.20 2.70
C ILE A 278 17.37 16.68 2.81
N ILE A 279 16.81 15.98 1.83
CA ILE A 279 16.87 14.52 1.75
C ILE A 279 17.86 14.11 0.66
N VAL A 280 18.77 13.21 0.99
CA VAL A 280 19.82 12.73 0.08
C VAL A 280 19.69 11.21 -0.02
N ALA A 281 19.42 10.70 -1.22
CA ALA A 281 19.52 9.26 -1.48
C ALA A 281 20.99 8.81 -1.39
N GLU A 282 21.26 7.62 -0.86
CA GLU A 282 22.63 7.08 -0.76
C GLU A 282 23.33 6.97 -2.13
N GLY A 283 22.56 6.79 -3.21
CA GLY A 283 23.05 6.76 -4.59
C GLY A 283 23.08 8.11 -5.31
N ALA A 284 22.90 9.24 -4.61
CA ALA A 284 22.83 10.55 -5.26
C ALA A 284 24.09 10.91 -6.06
N ILE A 285 23.88 11.43 -7.27
CA ILE A 285 24.93 11.86 -8.21
C ILE A 285 24.57 13.21 -8.84
N ASP A 286 25.56 13.92 -9.38
CA ASP A 286 25.35 15.03 -10.30
C ASP A 286 25.25 14.56 -11.77
N ARG A 287 25.02 15.50 -12.69
CA ARG A 287 24.89 15.21 -14.13
C ARG A 287 26.16 14.68 -14.80
N GLU A 288 27.33 14.81 -14.18
CA GLU A 288 28.57 14.19 -14.66
C GLU A 288 28.80 12.80 -14.05
N GLY A 289 27.87 12.32 -13.22
CA GLY A 289 27.96 11.04 -12.53
C GLY A 289 28.80 11.09 -11.25
N LYS A 290 29.18 12.28 -10.77
CA LYS A 290 29.96 12.41 -9.54
C LYS A 290 29.06 12.22 -8.31
N PRO A 291 29.43 11.39 -7.33
CA PRO A 291 28.66 11.19 -6.11
C PRO A 291 28.46 12.48 -5.32
N ILE A 292 27.24 12.70 -4.82
CA ILE A 292 26.87 13.79 -3.91
C ILE A 292 26.62 13.20 -2.53
N SER A 293 27.58 13.34 -1.61
CA SER A 293 27.43 12.86 -0.23
C SER A 293 26.72 13.87 0.68
N SER A 294 26.12 13.38 1.76
CA SER A 294 25.49 14.23 2.78
C SER A 294 26.47 15.20 3.44
N GLU A 295 27.75 14.84 3.60
CA GLU A 295 28.81 15.74 4.08
C GLU A 295 29.12 16.85 3.09
N THR A 296 29.11 16.55 1.79
CA THR A 296 29.36 17.55 0.75
C THR A 296 28.25 18.60 0.77
N VAL A 297 26.99 18.16 0.85
CA VAL A 297 25.83 19.04 1.01
C VAL A 297 25.93 19.88 2.28
N GLN A 298 26.29 19.27 3.42
CA GLN A 298 26.46 20.00 4.67
C GLN A 298 27.55 21.08 4.58
N LYS A 299 28.72 20.74 4.00
CA LYS A 299 29.85 21.67 3.83
C LYS A 299 29.44 22.87 2.97
N VAL A 300 28.72 22.63 1.86
CA VAL A 300 28.20 23.71 1.01
C VAL A 300 27.31 24.66 1.80
N ILE A 301 26.32 24.13 2.54
CA ILE A 301 25.39 24.96 3.33
C ILE A 301 26.14 25.75 4.41
N LYS A 302 27.05 25.10 5.16
CA LYS A 302 27.83 25.76 6.22
C LYS A 302 28.79 26.81 5.69
N ASN A 303 29.43 26.58 4.54
CA ASN A 303 30.42 27.50 4.01
C ASN A 303 29.76 28.72 3.36
N THR A 304 28.68 28.52 2.63
CA THR A 304 28.02 29.57 1.85
C THR A 304 26.96 30.34 2.67
N LEU A 305 26.03 29.63 3.33
CA LEU A 305 24.92 30.25 4.07
C LEU A 305 25.20 30.47 5.56
N LYS A 306 26.25 29.84 6.10
CA LYS A 306 26.59 29.85 7.53
C LYS A 306 25.47 29.32 8.44
N TYR A 307 24.55 28.50 7.92
CA TYR A 307 23.49 27.90 8.72
C TYR A 307 24.04 26.78 9.62
N ASP A 308 23.42 26.61 10.79
CA ASP A 308 23.72 25.49 11.66
C ASP A 308 23.15 24.20 11.08
N THR A 309 23.99 23.48 10.32
CA THR A 309 23.59 22.27 9.58
C THR A 309 24.02 21.00 10.28
N ARG A 310 23.11 20.03 10.40
CA ARG A 310 23.37 18.69 10.94
C ARG A 310 23.10 17.61 9.88
N ILE A 311 23.80 16.49 10.00
CA ILE A 311 23.59 15.32 9.15
C ILE A 311 22.94 14.24 10.02
N THR A 312 22.00 13.51 9.45
CA THR A 312 21.41 12.32 10.06
C THR A 312 21.42 11.21 9.03
N VAL A 313 22.33 10.25 9.21
CA VAL A 313 22.37 9.02 8.40
C VAL A 313 21.48 8.00 9.09
N LEU A 314 20.33 7.71 8.49
CA LEU A 314 19.37 6.78 9.10
C LEU A 314 19.92 5.34 9.12
N GLY A 315 20.62 4.94 8.07
CA GLY A 315 21.19 3.60 7.94
C GLY A 315 20.13 2.51 8.06
N HIS A 316 20.47 1.42 8.76
CA HIS A 316 19.69 0.18 8.79
C HIS A 316 18.38 0.25 9.59
N VAL A 317 18.08 1.34 10.30
CA VAL A 317 16.74 1.53 10.91
C VAL A 317 15.63 1.44 9.85
N GLN A 318 15.97 1.75 8.59
CA GLN A 318 15.09 1.66 7.41
C GLN A 318 14.79 0.23 6.96
N ARG A 319 15.60 -0.77 7.36
CA ARG A 319 15.36 -2.20 7.09
C ARG A 319 14.68 -2.92 8.25
N GLY A 320 14.73 -2.33 9.46
CA GLY A 320 14.18 -2.90 10.67
C GLY A 320 12.74 -2.47 10.96
N GLY A 321 12.28 -2.80 12.17
CA GLY A 321 10.95 -2.47 12.65
C GLY A 321 9.89 -3.52 12.27
N ASN A 322 8.72 -3.40 12.90
CA ASN A 322 7.57 -4.22 12.53
C ASN A 322 7.08 -3.79 11.15
N ALA A 323 6.64 -4.75 10.33
CA ALA A 323 6.08 -4.47 9.01
C ALA A 323 4.83 -3.59 9.12
N SER A 324 4.66 -2.64 8.19
CA SER A 324 3.44 -1.84 8.07
C SER A 324 2.24 -2.71 7.69
N ALA A 325 1.03 -2.22 7.90
CA ALA A 325 -0.19 -2.93 7.50
C ALA A 325 -0.17 -3.25 6.00
N PHE A 326 0.31 -2.32 5.17
CA PHE A 326 0.45 -2.51 3.73
C PHE A 326 1.40 -3.66 3.39
N ASP A 327 2.62 -3.70 3.94
CA ASP A 327 3.59 -4.75 3.63
C ASP A 327 3.15 -6.13 4.16
N ARG A 328 2.43 -6.18 5.28
CA ARG A 328 1.81 -7.43 5.78
C ARG A 328 0.76 -7.96 4.83
N LEU A 329 -0.12 -7.09 4.32
CA LEU A 329 -1.14 -7.46 3.35
C LEU A 329 -0.53 -7.84 2.02
N LEU A 330 0.43 -7.06 1.52
CA LEU A 330 1.13 -7.31 0.26
C LEU A 330 1.83 -8.66 0.30
N GLY A 331 2.64 -8.92 1.32
CA GLY A 331 3.31 -10.21 1.50
C GLY A 331 2.30 -11.36 1.60
N SER A 332 1.20 -11.18 2.33
CA SER A 332 0.17 -12.21 2.46
C SER A 332 -0.52 -12.54 1.14
N ARG A 333 -0.90 -11.52 0.37
CA ARG A 333 -1.56 -11.67 -0.94
C ARG A 333 -0.61 -12.30 -1.96
N MET A 334 0.61 -11.78 -2.06
CA MET A 334 1.62 -12.29 -2.99
C MET A 334 2.05 -13.72 -2.67
N GLY A 335 2.22 -14.06 -1.39
CA GLY A 335 2.64 -15.40 -0.97
C GLY A 335 1.62 -16.48 -1.30
N ALA A 336 0.33 -16.18 -1.15
CA ALA A 336 -0.75 -17.09 -1.53
C ALA A 336 -0.78 -17.30 -3.06
N GLU A 337 -0.68 -16.20 -3.81
CA GLU A 337 -0.67 -16.25 -5.28
C GLU A 337 0.57 -16.99 -5.83
N ALA A 338 1.74 -16.87 -5.18
CA ALA A 338 2.96 -17.57 -5.57
C ALA A 338 2.77 -19.09 -5.52
N VAL A 339 2.06 -19.59 -4.50
CA VAL A 339 1.75 -21.02 -4.40
C VAL A 339 0.79 -21.46 -5.51
N LEU A 340 -0.27 -20.69 -5.76
CA LEU A 340 -1.23 -20.99 -6.83
C LEU A 340 -0.54 -21.01 -8.20
N ALA A 341 0.30 -20.01 -8.48
CA ALA A 341 1.09 -19.94 -9.69
C ALA A 341 1.96 -21.19 -9.87
N LEU A 342 2.71 -21.61 -8.84
CA LEU A 342 3.53 -22.82 -8.90
C LEU A 342 2.70 -24.09 -9.15
N MET A 343 1.53 -24.21 -8.54
CA MET A 343 0.69 -25.39 -8.69
C MET A 343 0.03 -25.49 -10.08
N GLU A 344 -0.12 -24.37 -10.77
CA GLU A 344 -0.67 -24.25 -12.11
C GLU A 344 0.39 -24.30 -13.22
N MET A 345 1.67 -24.09 -12.88
CA MET A 345 2.78 -24.17 -13.82
C MET A 345 2.93 -25.58 -14.42
N THR A 346 3.27 -25.61 -15.71
CA THR A 346 3.66 -26.80 -16.47
C THR A 346 5.14 -26.71 -16.85
N SER A 347 5.66 -27.76 -17.50
CA SER A 347 7.03 -27.76 -18.06
C SER A 347 7.31 -26.58 -18.99
N GLU A 348 6.28 -26.12 -19.71
CA GLU A 348 6.38 -25.05 -20.69
C GLU A 348 6.16 -23.65 -20.10
N SER A 349 5.75 -23.55 -18.84
CA SER A 349 5.48 -22.26 -18.20
C SER A 349 6.79 -21.50 -17.96
N GLU A 350 6.84 -20.23 -18.37
CA GLU A 350 7.96 -19.36 -17.99
C GLU A 350 7.92 -19.05 -16.48
N PRO A 351 9.07 -18.83 -15.83
CA PRO A 351 9.07 -18.45 -14.42
C PRO A 351 8.48 -17.05 -14.27
N CYS A 352 7.61 -16.89 -13.28
CA CYS A 352 6.94 -15.63 -13.02
C CYS A 352 7.38 -15.01 -11.69
N VAL A 353 7.15 -13.71 -11.57
CA VAL A 353 7.22 -12.94 -10.33
C VAL A 353 5.80 -12.48 -10.01
N ILE A 354 5.43 -12.55 -8.74
CA ILE A 354 4.19 -11.97 -8.25
C ILE A 354 4.44 -10.50 -7.94
N SER A 355 3.66 -9.63 -8.58
CA SER A 355 3.75 -8.17 -8.49
C SER A 355 2.40 -7.56 -8.11
N ILE A 356 2.40 -6.27 -7.78
CA ILE A 356 1.19 -5.46 -7.63
C ILE A 356 1.14 -4.36 -8.69
N GLU A 357 -0.02 -4.16 -9.30
CA GLU A 357 -0.29 -3.05 -10.23
C GLU A 357 -1.64 -2.42 -9.86
N GLY A 358 -1.63 -1.14 -9.53
CA GLY A 358 -2.72 -0.48 -8.81
C GLY A 358 -2.98 -1.17 -7.48
N ASN A 359 -4.16 -1.80 -7.35
CA ASN A 359 -4.51 -2.62 -6.19
C ASN A 359 -4.74 -4.10 -6.53
N GLN A 360 -4.27 -4.57 -7.69
CA GLN A 360 -4.45 -5.95 -8.14
C GLN A 360 -3.13 -6.74 -8.11
N ILE A 361 -3.19 -7.98 -7.63
CA ILE A 361 -2.07 -8.91 -7.74
C ILE A 361 -1.99 -9.49 -9.14
N VAL A 362 -0.77 -9.50 -9.70
CA VAL A 362 -0.51 -9.91 -11.07
C VAL A 362 0.70 -10.81 -11.15
N ARG A 363 0.69 -11.73 -12.12
CA ARG A 363 1.82 -12.58 -12.48
C ARG A 363 2.53 -11.96 -13.68
N VAL A 364 3.83 -11.66 -13.53
CA VAL A 364 4.66 -11.08 -14.58
C VAL A 364 5.86 -11.98 -14.90
N PRO A 365 6.34 -12.03 -16.15
CA PRO A 365 7.50 -12.88 -16.48
C PRO A 365 8.78 -12.38 -15.79
N LEU A 366 9.47 -13.29 -15.10
CA LEU A 366 10.61 -12.95 -14.25
C LEU A 366 11.73 -12.27 -15.04
N MET A 367 12.19 -12.89 -16.12
CA MET A 367 13.35 -12.40 -16.87
C MET A 367 13.08 -11.08 -17.61
N LYS A 368 11.82 -10.78 -17.95
CA LYS A 368 11.46 -9.48 -18.54
C LYS A 368 11.57 -8.37 -17.51
N CYS A 369 11.17 -8.62 -16.26
CA CYS A 369 11.26 -7.64 -15.19
C CYS A 369 12.72 -7.39 -14.79
N VAL A 370 13.53 -8.45 -14.70
CA VAL A 370 14.98 -8.35 -14.45
C VAL A 370 15.67 -7.54 -15.55
N LYS A 371 15.43 -7.87 -16.83
CA LYS A 371 16.01 -7.14 -17.96
C LYS A 371 15.63 -5.66 -17.95
N LYS A 372 14.35 -5.33 -17.68
CA LYS A 372 13.92 -3.93 -17.60
C LYS A 372 14.59 -3.19 -16.44
N THR A 373 14.80 -3.85 -15.29
CA THR A 373 15.52 -3.28 -14.14
C THR A 373 16.99 -3.01 -14.48
N GLN A 374 17.66 -3.94 -15.17
CA GLN A 374 19.03 -3.75 -15.66
C GLN A 374 19.13 -2.60 -16.68
N ASN A 375 18.13 -2.44 -17.55
CA ASN A 375 18.10 -1.34 -18.51
C ASN A 375 18.04 0.04 -17.82
N VAL A 376 17.36 0.16 -16.67
CA VAL A 376 17.38 1.40 -15.87
C VAL A 376 18.82 1.72 -15.45
N GLN A 377 19.54 0.74 -14.90
CA GLN A 377 20.93 0.93 -14.49
C GLN A 377 21.84 1.27 -15.67
N GLN A 378 21.61 0.67 -16.84
CA GLN A 378 22.36 1.00 -18.06
C GLN A 378 22.10 2.44 -18.52
N ALA A 379 20.83 2.89 -18.52
CA ALA A 379 20.48 4.28 -18.85
C ALA A 379 21.18 5.26 -17.89
N MET A 380 21.16 4.96 -16.60
CA MET A 380 21.86 5.73 -15.56
C MET A 380 23.38 5.79 -15.79
N ASN A 381 24.02 4.66 -16.12
CA ASN A 381 25.45 4.60 -16.39
C ASN A 381 25.83 5.35 -17.67
N ASN A 382 24.93 5.40 -18.65
CA ASN A 382 25.11 6.15 -19.90
C ASN A 382 24.74 7.64 -19.77
N LEU A 383 24.40 8.11 -18.56
CA LEU A 383 23.95 9.47 -18.28
C LEU A 383 22.65 9.88 -19.02
N ASP A 384 21.85 8.90 -19.45
CA ASP A 384 20.52 9.10 -20.05
C ASP A 384 19.44 9.05 -18.96
N PHE A 385 19.36 10.14 -18.19
CA PHE A 385 18.48 10.23 -17.02
C PHE A 385 17.00 10.34 -17.39
N ASP A 386 16.67 10.92 -18.55
CA ASP A 386 15.29 11.01 -19.01
C ASP A 386 14.72 9.61 -19.34
N LEU A 387 15.52 8.77 -20.02
CA LEU A 387 15.18 7.37 -20.23
C LEU A 387 15.10 6.60 -18.92
N ALA A 388 15.99 6.86 -17.95
CA ALA A 388 15.94 6.20 -16.65
C ALA A 388 14.62 6.48 -15.90
N VAL A 389 14.17 7.75 -15.88
CA VAL A 389 12.88 8.14 -15.30
C VAL A 389 11.70 7.50 -16.04
N GLU A 390 11.76 7.44 -17.37
CA GLU A 390 10.75 6.77 -18.18
C GLU A 390 10.65 5.26 -17.86
N LEU A 391 11.80 4.59 -17.76
CA LEU A 391 11.88 3.16 -17.47
C LEU A 391 11.37 2.80 -16.07
N ARG A 392 11.58 3.67 -15.06
CA ARG A 392 10.97 3.55 -13.72
C ARG A 392 9.43 3.58 -13.77
N GLY A 393 8.87 4.29 -14.74
CA GLY A 393 7.45 4.25 -15.09
C GLY A 393 6.66 5.50 -14.72
N PRO A 394 5.37 5.54 -15.12
CA PRO A 394 4.55 6.76 -15.04
C PRO A 394 4.35 7.28 -13.61
N SER A 395 4.23 6.37 -12.63
CA SER A 395 4.06 6.73 -11.22
C SER A 395 5.29 7.46 -10.67
N PHE A 396 6.50 6.95 -10.97
CA PHE A 396 7.75 7.57 -10.56
C PHE A 396 7.94 8.95 -11.20
N LYS A 397 7.75 9.03 -12.53
CA LYS A 397 7.81 10.31 -13.27
C LYS A 397 6.87 11.35 -12.69
N ARG A 398 5.62 10.97 -12.40
CA ARG A 398 4.63 11.85 -11.78
C ARG A 398 5.06 12.34 -10.39
N ASN A 399 5.68 11.48 -9.57
CA ASN A 399 6.23 11.91 -8.28
C ASN A 399 7.34 12.95 -8.46
N VAL A 400 8.24 12.76 -9.44
CA VAL A 400 9.31 13.72 -9.73
C VAL A 400 8.71 15.07 -10.16
N ASP A 401 7.75 15.06 -11.07
CA ASP A 401 7.10 16.29 -11.55
C ASP A 401 6.31 17.00 -10.44
N THR A 402 5.59 16.23 -9.61
CA THR A 402 4.88 16.75 -8.43
C THR A 402 5.84 17.39 -7.44
N TYR A 403 6.96 16.73 -7.14
CA TYR A 403 7.99 17.26 -6.24
C TYR A 403 8.62 18.54 -6.80
N ARG A 404 8.95 18.57 -8.10
CA ARG A 404 9.47 19.77 -8.77
C ARG A 404 8.49 20.93 -8.66
N MET A 405 7.20 20.68 -8.83
CA MET A 405 6.16 21.72 -8.72
C MET A 405 6.02 22.24 -7.28
N LEU A 406 5.80 21.34 -6.31
CA LEU A 406 5.50 21.71 -4.93
C LEU A 406 6.67 22.33 -4.16
N THR A 407 7.88 22.25 -4.69
CA THR A 407 9.08 22.85 -4.10
C THR A 407 9.60 24.08 -4.84
N LYS A 408 8.96 24.50 -5.94
CA LYS A 408 9.31 25.77 -6.60
C LYS A 408 8.79 26.92 -5.76
N LEU A 409 9.70 27.77 -5.27
CA LEU A 409 9.38 28.99 -4.53
C LEU A 409 8.95 30.15 -5.46
N HIS A 410 9.21 30.03 -6.76
CA HIS A 410 8.85 31.02 -7.76
C HIS A 410 7.77 30.50 -8.69
N ILE A 411 6.87 31.42 -9.01
CA ILE A 411 5.81 31.26 -9.97
C ILE A 411 6.43 30.91 -11.35
N PRO A 412 5.90 29.90 -12.06
CA PRO A 412 6.42 29.48 -13.37
C PRO A 412 6.27 30.57 -14.44
N ARG A 413 7.01 30.41 -15.55
CA ARG A 413 6.82 31.26 -16.74
C ARG A 413 5.44 30.97 -17.33
N GLU A 414 4.80 31.96 -17.97
CA GLU A 414 3.42 31.85 -18.51
C GLU A 414 3.19 30.58 -19.35
N LYS A 415 4.17 30.15 -20.14
CA LYS A 415 4.10 28.94 -20.98
C LYS A 415 3.93 27.63 -20.20
N ASP A 416 4.35 27.59 -18.94
CA ASP A 416 4.29 26.42 -18.07
C ASP A 416 3.07 26.48 -17.13
N ASN A 417 2.24 27.54 -17.28
CA ASN A 417 1.07 27.77 -16.46
C ASN A 417 -0.16 27.09 -17.06
N LEU A 418 -0.74 26.14 -16.32
CA LEU A 418 -2.01 25.53 -16.68
C LEU A 418 -3.14 26.54 -16.81
N SER A 419 -3.06 27.77 -16.29
CA SER A 419 -4.15 28.74 -16.41
C SER A 419 -4.12 29.53 -17.73
N GLU A 420 -3.08 29.38 -18.56
CA GLU A 420 -2.89 30.14 -19.81
C GLU A 420 -3.04 31.66 -19.61
N GLY A 421 -2.57 32.16 -18.46
CA GLY A 421 -2.64 33.59 -18.09
C GLY A 421 -3.97 34.01 -17.44
N LYS A 422 -4.99 33.13 -17.36
CA LYS A 422 -6.25 33.39 -16.67
C LYS A 422 -6.08 33.26 -15.15
N VAL A 423 -6.78 34.07 -14.37
CA VAL A 423 -6.75 34.01 -12.89
C VAL A 423 -8.08 33.43 -12.41
N PHE A 424 -8.06 32.17 -11.95
CA PHE A 424 -9.24 31.52 -11.38
C PHE A 424 -9.24 31.65 -9.86
N ASN A 425 -10.43 31.75 -9.25
CA ASN A 425 -10.65 31.68 -7.81
C ASN A 425 -11.13 30.27 -7.47
N VAL A 426 -10.33 29.49 -6.76
CA VAL A 426 -10.69 28.12 -6.36
C VAL A 426 -10.83 28.02 -4.85
N ALA A 427 -11.70 27.14 -4.38
CA ALA A 427 -11.91 26.92 -2.95
C ALA A 427 -11.68 25.46 -2.57
N VAL A 428 -11.25 25.23 -1.33
CA VAL A 428 -11.07 23.89 -0.74
C VAL A 428 -11.69 23.82 0.65
N MET A 429 -12.33 22.68 0.95
CA MET A 429 -12.96 22.42 2.25
C MET A 429 -12.86 20.95 2.64
N ASN A 430 -12.87 20.69 3.94
CA ASN A 430 -12.97 19.33 4.48
C ASN A 430 -14.41 19.05 4.97
N ILE A 431 -14.90 17.83 4.77
CA ILE A 431 -16.27 17.41 5.09
C ILE A 431 -16.27 15.99 5.69
N GLY A 432 -17.04 15.78 6.76
CA GLY A 432 -17.19 14.49 7.42
C GLY A 432 -16.31 14.34 8.66
N ALA A 433 -15.97 13.10 9.00
CA ALA A 433 -15.04 12.79 10.09
C ALA A 433 -13.58 13.04 9.67
N PRO A 434 -12.71 13.48 10.59
CA PRO A 434 -11.29 13.68 10.29
C PRO A 434 -10.60 12.36 9.92
N ALA A 435 -9.66 12.44 8.99
CA ALA A 435 -8.86 11.31 8.52
C ALA A 435 -7.41 11.74 8.27
N GLY A 436 -6.45 10.84 8.54
CA GLY A 436 -5.04 11.10 8.27
C GLY A 436 -4.79 11.42 6.80
N GLY A 437 -4.13 12.54 6.49
CA GLY A 437 -3.78 12.94 5.12
C GLY A 437 -4.71 13.99 4.48
N MET A 438 -5.82 14.37 5.12
CA MET A 438 -6.67 15.48 4.65
C MET A 438 -5.86 16.79 4.47
N ASN A 439 -5.05 17.13 5.47
CA ASN A 439 -4.21 18.33 5.43
C ASN A 439 -3.14 18.27 4.32
N ALA A 440 -2.64 17.07 4.00
CA ALA A 440 -1.71 16.87 2.87
C ALA A 440 -2.38 17.16 1.53
N ALA A 441 -3.64 16.74 1.35
CA ALA A 441 -4.44 17.05 0.17
C ALA A 441 -4.74 18.55 0.04
N VAL A 442 -5.15 19.20 1.13
CA VAL A 442 -5.37 20.66 1.15
C VAL A 442 -4.09 21.40 0.77
N ARG A 443 -2.96 21.07 1.40
CA ARG A 443 -1.66 21.69 1.12
C ARG A 443 -1.29 21.57 -0.36
N ALA A 444 -1.39 20.37 -0.90
CA ALA A 444 -1.00 20.11 -2.28
C ALA A 444 -1.90 20.86 -3.28
N PHE A 445 -3.20 20.94 -2.99
CA PHE A 445 -4.14 21.74 -3.77
C PHE A 445 -3.80 23.24 -3.72
N VAL A 446 -3.60 23.80 -2.52
CA VAL A 446 -3.27 25.22 -2.30
C VAL A 446 -1.98 25.59 -3.02
N ARG A 447 -0.88 24.85 -2.81
CA ARG A 447 0.40 25.16 -3.45
C ARG A 447 0.35 24.99 -4.97
N SER A 448 -0.38 24.00 -5.47
CA SER A 448 -0.58 23.81 -6.91
C SER A 448 -1.39 24.97 -7.50
N ALA A 449 -2.40 25.48 -6.79
CA ALA A 449 -3.24 26.58 -7.25
C ALA A 449 -2.43 27.88 -7.37
N LEU A 450 -1.63 28.17 -6.34
CA LEU A 450 -0.72 29.31 -6.33
C LEU A 450 0.37 29.20 -7.41
N TYR A 451 0.91 28.00 -7.63
CA TYR A 451 1.85 27.73 -8.72
C TYR A 451 1.23 28.04 -10.10
N HIS A 452 -0.09 27.91 -10.24
CA HIS A 452 -0.82 28.20 -11.47
C HIS A 452 -1.55 29.56 -11.45
N HIS A 453 -1.09 30.52 -10.63
CA HIS A 453 -1.64 31.88 -10.54
C HIS A 453 -3.15 31.96 -10.20
N CYS A 454 -3.69 30.94 -9.55
CA CYS A 454 -5.07 30.98 -9.06
C CYS A 454 -5.10 31.65 -7.68
N ASN A 455 -6.17 32.39 -7.39
CA ASN A 455 -6.49 32.72 -6.00
C ASN A 455 -7.12 31.48 -5.36
N VAL A 456 -6.65 31.11 -4.18
CA VAL A 456 -7.18 29.94 -3.46
C VAL A 456 -7.75 30.35 -2.10
N TYR A 457 -8.91 29.80 -1.77
CA TYR A 457 -9.62 30.05 -0.52
C TYR A 457 -9.79 28.75 0.27
N GLY A 458 -9.36 28.75 1.53
CA GLY A 458 -9.69 27.70 2.49
C GLY A 458 -11.02 28.05 3.16
N ILE A 459 -12.00 27.16 3.05
CA ILE A 459 -13.28 27.29 3.76
C ILE A 459 -13.13 26.61 5.11
N GLU A 460 -13.34 27.37 6.18
CA GLU A 460 -13.28 26.85 7.55
C GLU A 460 -14.64 26.23 7.96
N ASP A 461 -14.62 25.21 8.81
CA ASP A 461 -15.81 24.57 9.41
C ASP A 461 -16.90 24.13 8.42
N SER A 462 -16.46 23.56 7.29
CA SER A 462 -17.32 22.95 6.28
C SER A 462 -18.46 23.89 5.81
N PHE A 463 -19.71 23.42 5.73
CA PHE A 463 -20.82 24.20 5.19
C PHE A 463 -21.33 25.30 6.12
N GLU A 464 -21.12 25.20 7.43
CA GLU A 464 -21.50 26.26 8.38
C GLU A 464 -20.63 27.49 8.14
N GLY A 465 -19.30 27.32 8.11
CA GLY A 465 -18.40 28.41 7.79
C GLY A 465 -18.57 28.90 6.35
N PHE A 466 -18.82 28.01 5.38
CA PHE A 466 -19.14 28.44 4.01
C PHE A 466 -20.40 29.32 3.96
N SER A 467 -21.48 28.92 4.63
CA SER A 467 -22.73 29.69 4.68
C SER A 467 -22.60 31.02 5.45
N SER A 468 -21.62 31.10 6.34
CA SER A 468 -21.33 32.29 7.15
C SER A 468 -20.28 33.20 6.51
N GLY A 469 -19.74 32.83 5.34
CA GLY A 469 -18.70 33.60 4.65
C GLY A 469 -17.32 33.51 5.28
N ILE A 470 -17.03 32.47 6.06
CA ILE A 470 -15.73 32.24 6.73
C ILE A 470 -14.79 31.55 5.73
N LEU A 471 -14.25 32.34 4.80
CA LEU A 471 -13.26 31.93 3.81
C LEU A 471 -11.95 32.69 4.06
N ARG A 472 -10.86 31.94 4.20
CA ARG A 472 -9.50 32.50 4.29
C ARG A 472 -8.83 32.44 2.94
N LYS A 473 -8.37 33.58 2.42
CA LYS A 473 -7.48 33.58 1.25
C LYS A 473 -6.15 32.96 1.68
N MET A 474 -5.71 31.93 0.95
CA MET A 474 -4.54 31.12 1.33
C MET A 474 -3.32 31.57 0.53
N ASP A 475 -2.21 31.72 1.23
CA ASP A 475 -0.88 31.96 0.67
C ASP A 475 0.02 30.73 0.81
N TRP A 476 1.18 30.76 0.17
CA TRP A 476 2.10 29.61 0.11
C TRP A 476 2.53 29.13 1.51
N GLY A 477 2.76 30.08 2.41
CA GLY A 477 3.21 29.83 3.78
C GLY A 477 2.13 29.29 4.72
N ASP A 478 0.84 29.49 4.41
CA ASP A 478 -0.27 29.13 5.30
C ASP A 478 -0.40 27.63 5.51
N VAL A 479 0.04 26.84 4.52
CA VAL A 479 -0.03 25.38 4.50
C VAL A 479 1.32 24.72 4.83
N ASN A 480 2.26 25.47 5.38
CA ASN A 480 3.56 24.93 5.79
C ASN A 480 3.42 23.91 6.91
N ASN A 481 4.05 22.75 6.75
CA ASN A 481 4.00 21.61 7.68
C ASN A 481 2.63 20.94 7.81
N TRP A 482 1.66 21.25 6.94
CA TRP A 482 0.35 20.60 7.01
C TRP A 482 0.40 19.12 6.63
N VAL A 483 1.41 18.69 5.86
CA VAL A 483 1.51 17.29 5.41
C VAL A 483 1.64 16.31 6.58
N MET A 484 2.29 16.70 7.68
CA MET A 484 2.65 15.82 8.80
C MET A 484 1.60 15.79 9.91
N VAL A 485 0.58 16.64 9.82
CA VAL A 485 -0.40 16.85 10.90
C VAL A 485 -1.68 16.07 10.60
N GLY A 486 -2.12 15.26 11.58
CA GLY A 486 -3.41 14.57 11.55
C GLY A 486 -4.61 15.52 11.72
N GLY A 487 -5.82 14.96 11.76
CA GLY A 487 -7.04 15.77 11.93
C GLY A 487 -7.36 16.64 10.71
N SER A 488 -8.04 17.76 10.96
CA SER A 488 -8.40 18.76 9.94
C SER A 488 -8.10 20.17 10.43
N ILE A 489 -7.13 20.86 9.81
CA ILE A 489 -6.76 22.23 10.19
C ILE A 489 -7.83 23.24 9.77
N LEU A 490 -8.53 23.01 8.65
CA LEU A 490 -9.67 23.83 8.22
C LEU A 490 -10.95 23.54 9.03
N GLY A 491 -10.93 22.62 10.00
CA GLY A 491 -12.16 22.10 10.60
C GLY A 491 -12.90 21.14 9.67
N THR A 492 -13.75 20.27 10.22
CA THR A 492 -14.55 19.33 9.41
C THR A 492 -15.80 18.92 10.16
N GLN A 493 -16.93 18.88 9.46
CA GLN A 493 -18.24 18.57 10.02
C GLN A 493 -19.03 17.63 9.11
N LYS A 494 -19.98 16.88 9.68
CA LYS A 494 -20.77 15.84 8.97
C LYS A 494 -22.09 16.32 8.36
N GLN A 495 -22.37 17.61 8.39
CA GLN A 495 -23.64 18.14 7.90
C GLN A 495 -23.67 18.25 6.37
N LEU A 496 -24.85 18.11 5.78
CA LEU A 496 -25.10 18.25 4.34
C LEU A 496 -25.42 19.72 3.99
N PRO A 497 -25.20 20.15 2.73
CA PRO A 497 -25.29 21.57 2.35
C PRO A 497 -26.72 22.09 2.15
N ASN A 498 -27.73 21.22 2.08
CA ASN A 498 -29.09 21.58 1.64
C ASN A 498 -29.72 22.76 2.38
N LYS A 499 -29.49 22.85 3.70
CA LYS A 499 -30.04 23.93 4.54
C LYS A 499 -29.35 25.27 4.35
N TYR A 500 -28.21 25.27 3.65
CA TYR A 500 -27.30 26.41 3.55
C TYR A 500 -27.18 26.94 2.11
N PHE A 501 -27.85 26.34 1.12
CA PHE A 501 -27.62 26.65 -0.29
C PHE A 501 -27.80 28.12 -0.67
N ASP A 502 -28.84 28.80 -0.17
CA ASP A 502 -29.05 30.22 -0.48
C ASP A 502 -27.85 31.06 -0.03
N LYS A 503 -27.38 30.84 1.21
CA LYS A 503 -26.23 31.56 1.79
C LYS A 503 -24.89 31.15 1.16
N ILE A 504 -24.72 29.87 0.82
CA ILE A 504 -23.54 29.38 0.11
C ILE A 504 -23.48 30.01 -1.27
N HIS A 505 -24.61 30.09 -1.98
CA HIS A 505 -24.69 30.74 -3.27
C HIS A 505 -24.29 32.22 -3.21
N GLU A 506 -24.81 32.97 -2.22
CA GLU A 506 -24.41 34.36 -1.97
C GLU A 506 -22.92 34.49 -1.66
N THR A 507 -22.36 33.56 -0.88
CA THR A 507 -20.93 33.55 -0.55
C THR A 507 -20.07 33.24 -1.77
N MET A 508 -20.42 32.23 -2.56
CA MET A 508 -19.72 31.90 -3.81
C MET A 508 -19.74 33.08 -4.78
N LYS A 509 -20.85 33.83 -4.82
CA LYS A 509 -20.95 35.07 -5.58
C LYS A 509 -20.03 36.16 -5.03
N LYS A 510 -20.03 36.39 -3.72
CA LYS A 510 -19.18 37.40 -3.06
C LYS A 510 -17.68 37.18 -3.32
N TYR A 511 -17.22 35.93 -3.22
CA TYR A 511 -15.80 35.58 -3.44
C TYR A 511 -15.47 35.21 -4.89
N ASN A 512 -16.48 35.25 -5.77
CA ASN A 512 -16.40 34.86 -7.16
C ASN A 512 -15.71 33.50 -7.36
N ILE A 513 -16.23 32.43 -6.76
CA ILE A 513 -15.61 31.09 -6.82
C ILE A 513 -15.88 30.44 -8.19
N HIS A 514 -14.81 29.93 -8.81
CA HIS A 514 -14.80 29.27 -10.12
C HIS A 514 -14.61 27.76 -10.07
N GLY A 515 -14.14 27.21 -8.94
CA GLY A 515 -13.92 25.77 -8.77
C GLY A 515 -13.87 25.38 -7.29
N LEU A 516 -14.35 24.18 -6.96
CA LEU A 516 -14.47 23.72 -5.57
C LEU A 516 -13.91 22.31 -5.38
N LEU A 517 -13.00 22.16 -4.44
CA LEU A 517 -12.50 20.88 -3.96
C LEU A 517 -13.14 20.54 -2.61
N MET A 518 -13.82 19.39 -2.56
CA MET A 518 -14.36 18.80 -1.33
C MET A 518 -13.51 17.58 -0.93
N ILE A 519 -12.90 17.61 0.25
CA ILE A 519 -12.11 16.49 0.78
C ILE A 519 -12.89 15.84 1.92
N GLY A 520 -13.23 14.57 1.82
CA GLY A 520 -14.05 13.96 2.86
C GLY A 520 -14.62 12.59 2.58
N GLY A 521 -15.38 12.09 3.53
CA GLY A 521 -15.99 10.76 3.46
C GLY A 521 -17.27 10.74 2.63
N PHE A 522 -18.18 9.85 3.00
CA PHE A 522 -19.47 9.70 2.33
C PHE A 522 -20.29 11.01 2.31
N GLU A 523 -20.19 11.84 3.35
CA GLU A 523 -20.82 13.16 3.37
C GLU A 523 -20.32 14.10 2.28
N ALA A 524 -19.03 14.06 1.92
CA ALA A 524 -18.48 14.89 0.84
C ALA A 524 -19.04 14.44 -0.52
N TYR A 525 -19.04 13.12 -0.75
CA TYR A 525 -19.62 12.50 -1.94
C TYR A 525 -21.12 12.86 -2.08
N HIS A 526 -21.90 12.67 -1.01
CA HIS A 526 -23.32 13.01 -1.01
C HIS A 526 -23.54 14.51 -1.21
N SER A 527 -22.72 15.36 -0.59
CA SER A 527 -22.80 16.81 -0.80
C SER A 527 -22.61 17.20 -2.26
N ALA A 528 -21.63 16.60 -2.96
CA ALA A 528 -21.41 16.87 -4.38
C ALA A 528 -22.62 16.49 -5.25
N ILE A 529 -23.32 15.39 -4.94
CA ILE A 529 -24.59 15.04 -5.59
C ILE A 529 -25.65 16.11 -5.35
N GLU A 530 -25.75 16.62 -4.13
CA GLU A 530 -26.74 17.66 -3.80
C GLU A 530 -26.42 18.99 -4.49
N PHE A 531 -25.13 19.34 -4.65
CA PHE A 531 -24.72 20.47 -5.49
C PHE A 531 -25.09 20.26 -6.96
N GLU A 532 -24.86 19.06 -7.50
CA GLU A 532 -25.19 18.72 -8.89
C GLU A 532 -26.67 18.93 -9.18
N LYS A 533 -27.54 18.38 -8.34
CA LYS A 533 -29.01 18.53 -8.43
C LYS A 533 -29.46 19.98 -8.32
N ALA A 534 -28.70 20.83 -7.64
CA ALA A 534 -29.05 22.20 -7.34
C ALA A 534 -28.57 23.21 -8.40
N ARG A 535 -27.80 22.78 -9.41
CA ARG A 535 -27.22 23.64 -10.47
C ARG A 535 -28.25 24.43 -11.28
N ASP A 536 -29.45 23.89 -11.47
CA ASP A 536 -30.52 24.59 -12.19
C ASP A 536 -31.03 25.81 -11.43
N LYS A 537 -31.19 25.67 -10.10
CA LYS A 537 -31.68 26.73 -9.22
C LYS A 537 -30.61 27.78 -8.89
N TYR A 538 -29.35 27.38 -8.76
CA TYR A 538 -28.26 28.26 -8.29
C TYR A 538 -27.15 28.38 -9.34
N PRO A 539 -27.10 29.48 -10.12
CA PRO A 539 -26.10 29.67 -11.17
C PRO A 539 -24.63 29.57 -10.72
N TYR A 540 -24.30 30.00 -9.50
CA TYR A 540 -22.92 29.91 -8.97
C TYR A 540 -22.51 28.47 -8.56
N PHE A 541 -23.42 27.49 -8.62
CA PHE A 541 -23.06 26.07 -8.47
C PHE A 541 -22.64 25.42 -9.80
N ARG A 542 -22.79 26.11 -10.93
CA ARG A 542 -22.41 25.66 -12.29
C ARG A 542 -20.90 25.79 -12.53
N ILE A 543 -20.12 25.34 -11.55
CA ILE A 543 -18.66 25.32 -11.54
C ILE A 543 -18.15 23.88 -11.47
N PRO A 544 -16.88 23.63 -11.82
CA PRO A 544 -16.24 22.34 -11.55
C PRO A 544 -16.18 22.04 -10.04
N ILE A 545 -16.68 20.88 -9.64
CA ILE A 545 -16.64 20.36 -8.27
C ILE A 545 -15.93 19.01 -8.29
N VAL A 546 -14.90 18.86 -7.46
CA VAL A 546 -14.18 17.59 -7.32
C VAL A 546 -14.26 17.09 -5.89
N VAL A 547 -14.58 15.81 -5.72
CA VAL A 547 -14.52 15.11 -4.44
C VAL A 547 -13.24 14.29 -4.36
N VAL A 548 -12.45 14.52 -3.32
CA VAL A 548 -11.32 13.67 -2.94
C VAL A 548 -11.73 12.85 -1.71
N PRO A 549 -11.83 11.51 -1.84
CA PRO A 549 -12.41 10.68 -0.79
C PRO A 549 -11.41 10.48 0.36
N ALA A 550 -11.81 10.88 1.56
CA ALA A 550 -11.01 10.84 2.78
C ALA A 550 -11.84 10.36 3.98
N THR A 551 -11.57 9.15 4.44
CA THR A 551 -12.24 8.49 5.57
C THR A 551 -11.42 7.27 5.99
N ILE A 552 -11.44 6.93 7.29
CA ILE A 552 -10.81 5.70 7.76
C ILE A 552 -11.58 4.44 7.31
N SER A 553 -12.87 4.57 7.03
CA SER A 553 -13.76 3.42 6.81
C SER A 553 -13.67 2.85 5.40
N ASN A 554 -13.06 3.58 4.46
CA ASN A 554 -13.00 3.21 3.04
C ASN A 554 -14.37 2.84 2.45
N ASN A 555 -15.39 3.63 2.79
CA ASN A 555 -16.80 3.38 2.46
C ASN A 555 -17.35 4.32 1.37
N VAL A 556 -16.47 4.98 0.62
CA VAL A 556 -16.87 5.90 -0.46
C VAL A 556 -16.84 5.15 -1.79
N PRO A 557 -17.90 5.21 -2.61
CA PRO A 557 -17.92 4.58 -3.94
C PRO A 557 -16.91 5.21 -4.90
N GLY A 558 -16.58 4.50 -5.98
CA GLY A 558 -15.70 5.01 -7.03
C GLY A 558 -14.21 4.99 -6.71
N THR A 559 -13.79 4.51 -5.54
CA THR A 559 -12.38 4.31 -5.22
C THR A 559 -12.14 3.00 -4.48
N SER A 560 -10.98 2.38 -4.73
CA SER A 560 -10.52 1.24 -3.95
C SER A 560 -9.95 1.65 -2.60
N MET A 561 -9.31 2.83 -2.51
CA MET A 561 -8.67 3.37 -1.30
C MET A 561 -9.08 4.82 -1.05
N THR A 562 -9.34 5.16 0.20
CA THR A 562 -9.60 6.52 0.67
C THR A 562 -8.43 7.04 1.50
N ILE A 563 -8.21 8.35 1.48
CA ILE A 563 -7.21 8.98 2.35
C ILE A 563 -7.60 8.74 3.82
N GLY A 564 -6.64 8.27 4.61
CA GLY A 564 -6.74 7.99 6.04
C GLY A 564 -6.99 6.52 6.37
N SER A 565 -7.33 5.68 5.38
CA SER A 565 -7.58 4.27 5.63
C SER A 565 -6.29 3.53 6.01
N ASP A 566 -5.15 3.86 5.39
CA ASP A 566 -3.88 3.21 5.72
C ASP A 566 -3.35 3.60 7.11
N THR A 567 -3.49 4.87 7.49
CA THR A 567 -3.21 5.35 8.86
C THR A 567 -4.01 4.56 9.89
N ALA A 568 -5.29 4.34 9.62
CA ALA A 568 -6.17 3.57 10.50
C ALA A 568 -5.77 2.09 10.58
N LEU A 569 -5.48 1.45 9.44
CA LEU A 569 -5.02 0.07 9.39
C LEU A 569 -3.73 -0.15 10.20
N ASN A 570 -2.74 0.72 10.03
CA ASN A 570 -1.49 0.67 10.79
C ASN A 570 -1.75 0.82 12.29
N THR A 571 -2.55 1.81 12.68
CA THR A 571 -2.89 2.07 14.09
C THR A 571 -3.59 0.87 14.73
N ILE A 572 -4.55 0.26 14.04
CA ILE A 572 -5.24 -0.95 14.52
C ILE A 572 -4.25 -2.12 14.61
N CYS A 573 -3.40 -2.34 13.60
CA CYS A 573 -2.40 -3.42 13.64
C CYS A 573 -1.45 -3.28 14.82
N GLU A 574 -0.96 -2.07 15.12
CA GLU A 574 -0.11 -1.81 16.28
C GLU A 574 -0.82 -2.10 17.61
N MET A 575 -2.10 -1.74 17.73
CA MET A 575 -2.92 -2.07 18.91
C MET A 575 -3.10 -3.58 19.05
N ILE A 576 -3.44 -4.28 17.95
CA ILE A 576 -3.57 -5.73 17.95
C ILE A 576 -2.25 -6.39 18.33
N ASP A 577 -1.11 -5.91 17.85
CA ASP A 577 0.20 -6.46 18.20
C ASP A 577 0.52 -6.29 19.69
N LYS A 578 0.15 -5.16 20.31
CA LYS A 578 0.24 -4.96 21.77
C LYS A 578 -0.70 -5.90 22.53
N ILE A 579 -1.92 -6.09 22.04
CA ILE A 579 -2.90 -7.02 22.62
C ILE A 579 -2.40 -8.46 22.53
N LYS A 580 -1.84 -8.88 21.39
CA LYS A 580 -1.21 -10.20 21.22
C LYS A 580 -0.08 -10.44 22.20
N GLN A 581 0.76 -9.42 22.42
CA GLN A 581 1.85 -9.53 23.39
C GLN A 581 1.31 -9.78 24.80
N SER A 582 0.23 -9.09 25.19
CA SER A 582 -0.48 -9.36 26.44
C SER A 582 -1.04 -10.79 26.49
N ALA A 583 -1.66 -11.25 25.38
CA ALA A 583 -2.19 -12.60 25.26
C ALA A 583 -1.13 -13.68 25.41
N ASN A 584 0.08 -13.48 24.89
CA ASN A 584 1.17 -14.44 25.01
C ASN A 584 1.64 -14.62 26.48
N GLY A 585 1.45 -13.61 27.34
CA GLY A 585 1.76 -13.66 28.77
C GLY A 585 0.74 -14.43 29.62
N THR A 586 -0.49 -14.59 29.14
CA THR A 586 -1.57 -15.29 29.85
C THR A 586 -2.16 -16.42 29.01
N LYS A 587 -2.01 -17.67 29.45
CA LYS A 587 -2.45 -18.84 28.68
C LYS A 587 -3.98 -18.85 28.46
N LYS A 588 -4.40 -19.29 27.27
CA LYS A 588 -5.78 -19.59 26.86
C LYS A 588 -6.74 -18.39 26.95
N ARG A 589 -6.47 -17.37 26.13
CA ARG A 589 -7.30 -16.14 26.08
C ARG A 589 -7.80 -15.83 24.67
N VAL A 590 -9.07 -15.46 24.60
CA VAL A 590 -9.73 -14.93 23.40
C VAL A 590 -9.84 -13.42 23.53
N PHE A 591 -9.53 -12.69 22.47
CA PHE A 591 -9.79 -11.26 22.37
C PHE A 591 -10.78 -10.97 21.26
N VAL A 592 -11.83 -10.23 21.60
CA VAL A 592 -12.75 -9.62 20.64
C VAL A 592 -12.38 -8.15 20.51
N ILE A 593 -11.92 -7.76 19.33
CA ILE A 593 -11.38 -6.43 19.04
C ILE A 593 -12.39 -5.71 18.16
N GLU A 594 -13.04 -4.69 18.70
CA GLU A 594 -14.02 -3.91 17.95
C GLU A 594 -13.35 -2.77 17.17
N THR A 595 -13.55 -2.76 15.86
CA THR A 595 -13.08 -1.72 14.95
C THR A 595 -14.23 -0.80 14.52
N MET A 596 -13.90 0.45 14.20
CA MET A 596 -14.82 1.35 13.50
C MET A 596 -15.02 0.88 12.06
N GLY A 597 -15.84 1.61 11.31
CA GLY A 597 -16.09 1.35 9.89
C GLY A 597 -17.54 1.57 9.47
N GLY A 598 -18.43 1.88 10.43
CA GLY A 598 -19.86 1.85 10.21
C GLY A 598 -20.29 0.47 9.72
N TYR A 599 -21.03 0.45 8.62
CA TYR A 599 -21.45 -0.79 7.94
C TYR A 599 -20.39 -1.33 6.97
N CYS A 600 -19.23 -0.69 6.83
CA CYS A 600 -18.14 -1.17 6.00
C CYS A 600 -17.16 -2.02 6.84
N GLY A 601 -17.07 -3.32 6.54
CA GLY A 601 -16.17 -4.28 7.17
C GLY A 601 -14.70 -4.21 6.74
N TYR A 602 -14.31 -3.16 5.99
CA TYR A 602 -12.97 -3.00 5.43
C TYR A 602 -11.87 -3.05 6.51
N LEU A 603 -12.01 -2.22 7.55
CA LEU A 603 -11.05 -2.16 8.65
C LEU A 603 -10.98 -3.50 9.38
N ALA A 604 -12.12 -4.09 9.71
CA ALA A 604 -12.18 -5.38 10.39
C ALA A 604 -11.48 -6.49 9.58
N THR A 605 -11.80 -6.59 8.28
CA THR A 605 -11.28 -7.65 7.41
C THR A 605 -9.78 -7.50 7.13
N LEU A 606 -9.34 -6.30 6.73
CA LEU A 606 -7.93 -6.11 6.38
C LEU A 606 -7.03 -6.15 7.60
N THR A 607 -7.45 -5.61 8.75
CA THR A 607 -6.65 -5.72 9.97
C THR A 607 -6.62 -7.15 10.49
N ALA A 608 -7.70 -7.93 10.33
CA ALA A 608 -7.68 -9.36 10.63
C ALA A 608 -6.65 -10.09 9.76
N LEU A 609 -6.62 -9.81 8.46
CA LEU A 609 -5.65 -10.41 7.54
C LEU A 609 -4.21 -9.97 7.87
N ALA A 610 -3.98 -8.68 8.08
CA ALA A 610 -2.66 -8.11 8.33
C ALA A 610 -2.11 -8.43 9.73
N SER A 611 -2.98 -8.70 10.70
CA SER A 611 -2.59 -9.14 12.04
C SER A 611 -2.61 -10.67 12.19
N GLY A 612 -3.14 -11.41 11.21
CA GLY A 612 -3.36 -12.84 11.37
C GLY A 612 -4.31 -13.16 12.53
N ALA A 613 -5.37 -12.37 12.68
CA ALA A 613 -6.50 -12.72 13.53
C ALA A 613 -7.22 -13.96 12.96
N ASP A 614 -7.87 -14.72 13.83
CA ASP A 614 -8.46 -16.01 13.48
C ASP A 614 -9.82 -15.89 12.77
N ASN A 615 -10.59 -14.85 13.10
CA ASN A 615 -11.88 -14.58 12.46
C ASN A 615 -12.16 -13.07 12.41
N ALA A 616 -13.07 -12.65 11.53
CA ALA A 616 -13.61 -11.30 11.54
C ALA A 616 -15.11 -11.24 11.22
N TYR A 617 -15.89 -10.64 12.11
CA TYR A 617 -17.33 -10.38 11.92
C TYR A 617 -17.55 -9.01 11.28
N ILE A 618 -18.29 -8.99 10.17
CA ILE A 618 -18.57 -7.80 9.37
C ILE A 618 -20.05 -7.73 9.02
N TYR A 619 -20.51 -6.59 8.50
CA TYR A 619 -21.91 -6.41 8.14
C TYR A 619 -22.26 -7.13 6.83
N GLU A 620 -21.31 -7.12 5.90
CA GLU A 620 -21.45 -7.68 4.54
C GLU A 620 -21.60 -9.21 4.54
N GLU A 621 -21.11 -9.89 5.58
CA GLU A 621 -21.28 -11.32 5.80
C GLU A 621 -22.20 -11.53 7.00
N ARG A 622 -23.46 -11.89 6.74
CA ARG A 622 -24.42 -12.18 7.81
C ARG A 622 -23.94 -13.40 8.60
N PHE A 623 -24.08 -13.32 9.92
CA PHE A 623 -23.80 -14.40 10.86
C PHE A 623 -24.93 -14.49 11.89
N THR A 624 -25.10 -15.67 12.44
CA THR A 624 -26.16 -16.08 13.36
C THR A 624 -25.57 -16.47 14.71
N VAL A 625 -26.44 -16.81 15.66
CA VAL A 625 -25.99 -17.36 16.93
C VAL A 625 -25.33 -18.73 16.77
N ASP A 626 -25.70 -19.51 15.75
CA ASP A 626 -25.13 -20.83 15.51
C ASP A 626 -23.70 -20.72 14.98
N ASP A 627 -23.42 -19.75 14.11
CA ASP A 627 -22.05 -19.43 13.66
C ASP A 627 -21.15 -19.03 14.85
N ILE A 628 -21.67 -18.21 15.78
CA ILE A 628 -20.93 -17.81 17.00
C ILE A 628 -20.66 -19.02 17.90
N LYS A 629 -21.62 -19.95 18.00
CA LYS A 629 -21.44 -21.19 18.77
C LYS A 629 -20.40 -22.10 18.13
N GLU A 630 -20.43 -22.26 16.81
CA GLU A 630 -19.42 -23.03 16.08
C GLU A 630 -18.03 -22.42 16.27
N ASP A 631 -17.90 -21.10 16.15
CA ASP A 631 -16.65 -20.41 16.44
C ASP A 631 -16.15 -20.70 17.86
N CYS A 632 -17.05 -20.71 18.86
CA CYS A 632 -16.70 -21.08 20.23
C CYS A 632 -16.16 -22.51 20.33
N GLU A 633 -16.75 -23.46 19.60
CA GLU A 633 -16.31 -24.85 19.57
C GLU A 633 -14.95 -25.00 18.88
N VAL A 634 -14.75 -24.32 17.74
CA VAL A 634 -13.45 -24.24 17.06
C VAL A 634 -12.38 -23.67 17.97
N ILE A 635 -12.71 -22.63 18.76
CA ILE A 635 -11.79 -22.05 19.75
C ILE A 635 -11.42 -23.09 20.81
N LYS A 636 -12.39 -23.81 21.39
CA LYS A 636 -12.11 -24.86 22.40
C LYS A 636 -11.16 -25.90 21.84
N GLN A 637 -11.48 -26.46 20.68
CA GLN A 637 -10.66 -27.49 20.02
C GLN A 637 -9.25 -26.98 19.76
N LYS A 638 -9.08 -25.77 19.22
CA LYS A 638 -7.77 -25.16 19.01
C LYS A 638 -6.98 -25.05 20.33
N MET A 639 -7.63 -24.59 21.41
CA MET A 639 -6.96 -24.38 22.70
C MET A 639 -6.62 -25.67 23.46
N GLU A 640 -7.38 -26.74 23.25
CA GLU A 640 -7.05 -28.08 23.73
C GLU A 640 -5.83 -28.67 23.00
N HIS A 641 -5.70 -28.38 21.70
CA HIS A 641 -4.56 -28.82 20.88
C HIS A 641 -3.33 -27.88 20.97
N GLY A 642 -3.29 -27.01 21.98
CA GLY A 642 -2.08 -26.24 22.33
C GLY A 642 -2.06 -24.80 21.83
N VAL A 643 -3.07 -24.33 21.08
CA VAL A 643 -3.19 -22.92 20.71
C VAL A 643 -3.42 -22.08 21.97
N LYS A 644 -2.59 -21.05 22.18
CA LYS A 644 -2.62 -20.26 23.43
C LYS A 644 -3.53 -19.03 23.37
N ARG A 645 -3.85 -18.56 22.16
CA ARG A 645 -4.63 -17.33 21.93
C ARG A 645 -5.54 -17.48 20.71
N TYR A 646 -6.65 -16.76 20.73
CA TYR A 646 -7.53 -16.62 19.58
C TYR A 646 -7.94 -15.15 19.46
N LEU A 647 -7.95 -14.61 18.24
CA LEU A 647 -8.32 -13.22 17.99
C LEU A 647 -9.52 -13.13 17.04
N VAL A 648 -10.53 -12.37 17.46
CA VAL A 648 -11.67 -12.02 16.62
C VAL A 648 -11.65 -10.51 16.41
N VAL A 649 -11.74 -10.07 15.16
CA VAL A 649 -11.93 -8.65 14.84
C VAL A 649 -13.38 -8.43 14.43
N LYS A 650 -14.10 -7.55 15.12
CA LYS A 650 -15.52 -7.30 14.85
C LYS A 650 -15.73 -5.84 14.42
N SER A 651 -16.44 -5.62 13.33
CA SER A 651 -16.91 -4.27 12.97
C SER A 651 -17.99 -3.79 13.95
N GLU A 652 -17.98 -2.50 14.29
CA GLU A 652 -18.92 -1.88 15.23
C GLU A 652 -20.39 -2.13 14.84
N LYS A 653 -20.72 -2.06 13.53
CA LYS A 653 -22.08 -2.35 13.01
C LYS A 653 -22.22 -3.69 12.31
N ALA A 654 -21.36 -4.67 12.62
CA ALA A 654 -21.48 -6.02 12.04
C ALA A 654 -22.87 -6.63 12.27
N SER A 655 -23.45 -6.44 13.46
CA SER A 655 -24.84 -6.79 13.77
C SER A 655 -25.37 -5.85 14.86
N LYS A 656 -26.63 -5.44 14.73
CA LYS A 656 -27.32 -4.63 15.75
C LYS A 656 -27.56 -5.43 17.04
N ASN A 657 -27.85 -6.73 16.90
CA ASN A 657 -28.26 -7.59 18.01
C ASN A 657 -27.11 -8.42 18.55
N TYR A 658 -26.25 -8.94 17.67
CA TYR A 658 -25.03 -9.67 18.05
C TYR A 658 -23.88 -8.67 18.27
N ASN A 659 -24.09 -7.79 19.24
CA ASN A 659 -23.10 -6.79 19.63
C ASN A 659 -21.91 -7.43 20.35
N THR A 660 -20.89 -6.64 20.63
CA THR A 660 -19.63 -7.12 21.21
C THR A 660 -19.81 -7.72 22.59
N ASP A 661 -20.71 -7.16 23.40
CA ASP A 661 -21.04 -7.68 24.74
C ASP A 661 -21.75 -9.04 24.66
N PHE A 662 -22.66 -9.21 23.69
CA PHE A 662 -23.34 -10.49 23.45
C PHE A 662 -22.34 -11.58 23.04
N VAL A 663 -21.47 -11.31 22.06
CA VAL A 663 -20.44 -12.26 21.63
C VAL A 663 -19.51 -12.62 22.80
N MET A 664 -19.11 -11.63 23.61
CA MET A 664 -18.30 -11.87 24.81
C MET A 664 -19.03 -12.75 25.84
N ALA A 665 -20.32 -12.51 26.08
CA ALA A 665 -21.11 -13.29 27.02
C ALA A 665 -21.20 -14.75 26.59
N VAL A 666 -21.50 -15.01 25.30
CA VAL A 666 -21.55 -16.37 24.74
C VAL A 666 -20.19 -17.05 24.88
N PHE A 667 -19.11 -16.41 24.45
CA PHE A 667 -17.77 -17.00 24.53
C PHE A 667 -17.32 -17.28 25.97
N ASN A 668 -17.70 -16.43 26.93
CA ASN A 668 -17.35 -16.66 28.34
C ASN A 668 -18.12 -17.83 28.96
N GLU A 669 -19.42 -17.95 28.67
CA GLU A 669 -20.24 -19.02 29.24
C GLU A 669 -19.94 -20.36 28.55
N GLU A 670 -19.96 -20.38 27.22
CA GLU A 670 -19.71 -21.60 26.46
C GLU A 670 -18.24 -22.04 26.58
N GLY A 671 -17.28 -21.11 26.62
CA GLY A 671 -15.84 -21.39 26.74
C GLY A 671 -15.36 -21.71 28.16
N LYS A 672 -16.25 -21.72 29.15
CA LYS A 672 -15.92 -21.83 30.57
C LYS A 672 -15.07 -23.07 30.88
N GLY A 673 -14.00 -22.86 31.64
CA GLY A 673 -13.04 -23.91 32.00
C GLY A 673 -11.97 -24.19 30.93
N VAL A 674 -12.17 -23.74 29.69
CA VAL A 674 -11.19 -23.89 28.59
C VAL A 674 -10.44 -22.59 28.35
N PHE A 675 -11.15 -21.47 28.24
CA PHE A 675 -10.55 -20.16 27.96
C PHE A 675 -11.29 -19.00 28.63
N SER A 676 -10.68 -17.81 28.58
CA SER A 676 -11.32 -16.56 29.03
C SER A 676 -11.40 -15.56 27.88
N THR A 677 -12.46 -14.75 27.84
CA THR A 677 -12.66 -13.74 26.79
C THR A 677 -12.42 -12.33 27.32
N ARG A 678 -11.81 -11.48 26.50
CA ARG A 678 -11.63 -10.04 26.75
C ARG A 678 -12.08 -9.24 25.54
N VAL A 679 -12.59 -8.04 25.78
CA VAL A 679 -13.03 -7.11 24.75
C VAL A 679 -12.12 -5.89 24.75
N ASN A 680 -11.76 -5.44 23.55
CA ASN A 680 -11.06 -4.19 23.31
C ASN A 680 -11.80 -3.38 22.25
N ILE A 681 -12.47 -2.32 22.68
CA ILE A 681 -13.09 -1.34 21.78
C ILE A 681 -12.04 -0.27 21.49
N LEU A 682 -11.52 -0.25 20.26
CA LEU A 682 -10.40 0.65 19.92
C LEU A 682 -10.83 2.12 19.83
N GLY A 683 -12.10 2.37 19.47
CA GLY A 683 -12.68 3.71 19.42
C GLY A 683 -11.93 4.67 18.49
N HIS A 684 -11.91 5.95 18.85
CA HIS A 684 -11.37 7.03 18.02
C HIS A 684 -9.85 6.99 17.83
N CYS A 685 -9.11 6.21 18.62
CA CYS A 685 -7.67 6.06 18.41
C CYS A 685 -7.37 5.50 17.00
N GLN A 686 -8.33 4.84 16.36
CA GLN A 686 -8.25 4.36 14.97
C GLN A 686 -8.10 5.46 13.93
N GLN A 687 -8.41 6.73 14.25
CA GLN A 687 -8.11 7.86 13.36
C GLN A 687 -6.61 8.13 13.22
N GLY A 688 -5.80 7.55 14.11
CA GLY A 688 -4.37 7.76 14.19
C GLY A 688 -3.99 9.09 14.84
N GLY A 689 -2.69 9.35 14.88
CA GLY A 689 -2.12 10.64 15.23
C GLY A 689 -1.63 11.34 13.95
N ASN A 690 -0.31 11.35 13.75
CA ASN A 690 0.26 11.79 12.48
C ASN A 690 -0.07 10.77 11.37
N PRO A 691 -0.42 11.23 10.16
CA PRO A 691 -0.76 10.34 9.06
C PRO A 691 0.41 9.47 8.61
N SER A 692 0.10 8.27 8.13
CA SER A 692 1.07 7.36 7.51
C SER A 692 1.69 7.99 6.26
N VAL A 693 2.86 7.51 5.87
CA VAL A 693 3.54 7.98 4.65
C VAL A 693 2.69 7.74 3.40
N PHE A 694 1.94 6.63 3.37
CA PHE A 694 1.02 6.32 2.29
C PHE A 694 -0.07 7.38 2.18
N ASP A 695 -0.74 7.72 3.27
CA ASP A 695 -1.82 8.72 3.26
C ASP A 695 -1.32 10.15 3.00
N ARG A 696 -0.13 10.51 3.49
CA ARG A 696 0.54 11.79 3.14
C ARG A 696 0.79 11.90 1.64
N ASN A 697 1.33 10.84 1.04
CA ASN A 697 1.64 10.81 -0.39
C ASN A 697 0.38 10.74 -1.25
N LEU A 698 -0.61 9.91 -0.86
CA LEU A 698 -1.89 9.81 -1.56
C LEU A 698 -2.63 11.15 -1.53
N GLY A 699 -2.72 11.78 -0.36
CA GLY A 699 -3.31 13.12 -0.22
C GLY A 699 -2.62 14.14 -1.11
N THR A 700 -1.28 14.14 -1.11
CA THR A 700 -0.50 15.04 -1.98
C THR A 700 -0.82 14.83 -3.47
N LYS A 701 -0.85 13.57 -3.92
CA LYS A 701 -1.16 13.23 -5.32
C LYS A 701 -2.58 13.64 -5.70
N PHE A 702 -3.55 13.35 -4.84
CA PHE A 702 -4.96 13.64 -5.09
C PHE A 702 -5.23 15.15 -5.08
N GLY A 703 -4.62 15.90 -4.17
CA GLY A 703 -4.73 17.37 -4.14
C GLY A 703 -4.23 18.03 -5.42
N VAL A 704 -3.07 17.61 -5.95
CA VAL A 704 -2.55 18.11 -7.23
C VAL A 704 -3.47 17.74 -8.39
N LYS A 705 -3.83 16.46 -8.49
CA LYS A 705 -4.69 15.95 -9.59
C LYS A 705 -6.06 16.61 -9.60
N ALA A 706 -6.66 16.84 -8.43
CA ALA A 706 -7.94 17.52 -8.31
C ALA A 706 -7.88 18.94 -8.88
N LEU A 707 -6.81 19.69 -8.61
CA LEU A 707 -6.65 21.01 -9.20
C LEU A 707 -6.48 20.95 -10.72
N GLU A 708 -5.61 20.06 -11.23
CA GLU A 708 -5.39 19.92 -12.68
C GLU A 708 -6.74 19.72 -13.41
N TYR A 709 -7.60 18.87 -12.84
CA TYR A 709 -8.94 18.62 -13.36
C TYR A 709 -9.88 19.84 -13.24
N ILE A 710 -9.93 20.47 -12.06
CA ILE A 710 -10.72 21.70 -11.86
C ILE A 710 -10.32 22.76 -12.87
N MET A 711 -9.03 22.95 -13.11
CA MET A 711 -8.53 23.93 -14.07
C MET A 711 -8.90 23.57 -15.51
N GLU A 712 -8.71 22.31 -15.91
CA GLU A 712 -9.09 21.85 -17.26
C GLU A 712 -10.58 22.08 -17.52
N GLN A 713 -11.44 21.78 -16.54
CA GLN A 713 -12.88 22.02 -16.64
C GLN A 713 -13.22 23.51 -16.58
N SER A 714 -12.56 24.30 -15.72
CA SER A 714 -12.83 25.73 -15.56
C SER A 714 -12.56 26.49 -16.84
N LYS A 715 -11.47 26.16 -17.57
CA LYS A 715 -11.19 26.75 -18.88
C LYS A 715 -12.31 26.56 -19.89
N LYS A 716 -12.95 25.39 -19.85
CA LYS A 716 -14.00 25.00 -20.78
C LYS A 716 -15.34 25.61 -20.38
N THR A 717 -15.56 25.90 -19.09
CA THR A 717 -16.91 26.13 -18.52
C THR A 717 -17.11 27.49 -17.85
N ILE A 718 -16.05 28.29 -17.71
CA ILE A 718 -16.08 29.60 -17.04
C ILE A 718 -15.58 30.67 -18.00
N ASN A 719 -16.42 31.68 -18.24
CA ASN A 719 -16.04 32.89 -18.96
C ASN A 719 -15.74 34.01 -17.95
N LEU A 720 -14.46 34.38 -17.83
CA LEU A 720 -14.01 35.40 -16.88
C LEU A 720 -14.38 36.83 -17.31
N GLU A 721 -14.66 37.08 -18.59
CA GLU A 721 -15.02 38.42 -19.09
C GLU A 721 -16.50 38.72 -18.85
N THR A 722 -17.36 37.72 -19.05
CA THR A 722 -18.83 37.85 -18.88
C THR A 722 -19.32 37.40 -17.49
N ASP A 723 -18.45 36.83 -16.66
CA ASP A 723 -18.78 36.16 -15.39
C ASP A 723 -19.79 35.01 -15.56
N GLU A 724 -19.84 34.38 -16.74
CA GLU A 724 -20.76 33.29 -17.02
C GLU A 724 -20.18 31.93 -16.64
N ARG A 725 -21.04 31.05 -16.13
CA ARG A 725 -20.70 29.71 -15.62
C ARG A 725 -21.65 28.67 -16.20
N PHE A 726 -21.09 27.68 -16.89
CA PHE A 726 -21.86 26.68 -17.63
C PHE A 726 -21.31 25.27 -17.44
N ALA A 727 -20.68 25.01 -16.28
CA ALA A 727 -20.30 23.66 -15.89
C ALA A 727 -21.58 22.90 -15.45
N THR A 728 -22.29 22.35 -16.41
CA THR A 728 -23.55 21.61 -16.22
C THR A 728 -23.49 20.18 -16.76
N THR A 729 -22.34 19.77 -17.31
CA THR A 729 -22.14 18.37 -17.73
C THR A 729 -21.78 17.51 -16.53
N LYS A 730 -22.09 16.21 -16.60
CA LYS A 730 -21.81 15.25 -15.52
C LYS A 730 -20.34 15.22 -15.12
N GLU A 731 -19.43 15.40 -16.07
CA GLU A 731 -17.98 15.38 -15.85
C GLU A 731 -17.52 16.56 -14.98
N SER A 732 -18.24 17.67 -14.99
CA SER A 732 -17.87 18.83 -14.16
C SER A 732 -18.15 18.63 -12.67
N CYS A 733 -18.80 17.54 -12.24
CA CYS A 733 -18.93 17.15 -10.83
C CYS A 733 -18.49 15.68 -10.65
N ALA A 734 -17.25 15.48 -10.24
CA ALA A 734 -16.61 14.15 -10.25
C ALA A 734 -15.91 13.80 -8.93
N LEU A 735 -15.82 12.51 -8.65
CA LEU A 735 -15.01 11.94 -7.58
C LEU A 735 -13.69 11.40 -8.14
N LEU A 736 -12.58 11.78 -7.51
CA LEU A 736 -11.24 11.29 -7.83
C LEU A 736 -10.94 10.02 -7.04
N GLY A 737 -10.82 8.88 -7.73
CA GLY A 737 -10.62 7.59 -7.08
C GLY A 737 -9.61 6.70 -7.79
N ILE A 738 -9.22 5.60 -7.13
CA ILE A 738 -8.44 4.52 -7.75
C ILE A 738 -9.40 3.42 -8.16
N ARG A 739 -9.68 3.29 -9.46
CA ARG A 739 -10.44 2.17 -10.04
C ARG A 739 -9.47 1.27 -10.80
N ASN A 740 -9.54 -0.04 -10.54
CA ASN A 740 -8.67 -1.04 -11.14
C ASN A 740 -7.16 -0.74 -10.97
N ARG A 741 -6.51 -0.27 -12.03
CA ARG A 741 -5.07 0.01 -12.11
C ARG A 741 -4.74 1.50 -12.25
N THR A 742 -5.76 2.37 -12.25
CA THR A 742 -5.64 3.76 -12.68
C THR A 742 -6.33 4.70 -11.70
N ILE A 743 -5.82 5.94 -11.67
CA ILE A 743 -6.46 7.06 -10.97
C ILE A 743 -7.40 7.71 -12.00
N GLU A 744 -8.68 7.79 -11.67
CA GLU A 744 -9.75 8.21 -12.59
C GLU A 744 -10.70 9.18 -11.90
N PHE A 745 -11.31 10.05 -12.71
CA PHE A 745 -12.41 10.92 -12.29
C PHE A 745 -13.72 10.27 -12.74
N THR A 746 -14.58 9.93 -11.79
CA THR A 746 -15.91 9.36 -12.08
C THR A 746 -16.99 10.37 -11.73
N PRO A 747 -17.91 10.71 -12.64
CA PRO A 747 -19.04 11.57 -12.32
C PRO A 747 -19.82 11.07 -11.10
N VAL A 748 -20.14 11.96 -10.16
CA VAL A 748 -20.80 11.56 -8.91
C VAL A 748 -22.20 10.97 -9.15
N THR A 749 -22.85 11.37 -10.25
CA THR A 749 -24.15 10.85 -10.68
C THR A 749 -24.08 9.38 -11.07
N ASP A 750 -22.98 8.95 -11.68
CA ASP A 750 -22.84 7.57 -12.17
C ASP A 750 -22.56 6.62 -10.98
N LEU A 751 -21.99 7.14 -9.89
CA LEU A 751 -21.77 6.39 -8.65
C LEU A 751 -23.05 6.15 -7.84
N ILE A 752 -24.16 6.83 -8.14
CA ILE A 752 -25.42 6.69 -7.39
C ILE A 752 -25.94 5.25 -7.47
N GLU A 753 -25.88 4.63 -8.66
CA GLU A 753 -26.33 3.25 -8.88
C GLU A 753 -25.42 2.23 -8.18
N GLU A 754 -24.16 2.58 -7.92
CA GLU A 754 -23.19 1.77 -7.20
C GLU A 754 -23.26 1.96 -5.67
N THR A 755 -24.21 2.73 -5.14
CA THR A 755 -24.22 3.18 -3.74
C THR A 755 -25.44 2.70 -2.96
N ASP A 756 -25.19 2.12 -1.79
CA ASP A 756 -26.19 1.96 -0.72
C ASP A 756 -26.17 3.21 0.18
N PHE A 757 -27.17 4.08 0.02
CA PHE A 757 -27.29 5.31 0.81
C PHE A 757 -27.79 5.08 2.24
N GLU A 758 -28.52 3.99 2.50
CA GLU A 758 -29.03 3.67 3.84
C GLU A 758 -27.86 3.29 4.76
N HIS A 759 -27.00 2.39 4.27
CA HIS A 759 -25.86 1.88 5.03
C HIS A 759 -24.58 2.68 4.76
N ARG A 760 -24.59 3.56 3.76
CA ARG A 760 -23.48 4.43 3.35
C ARG A 760 -22.23 3.65 2.96
N VAL A 761 -22.41 2.68 2.06
CA VAL A 761 -21.36 1.81 1.54
C VAL A 761 -21.51 1.63 0.03
N PRO A 762 -20.44 1.28 -0.71
CA PRO A 762 -20.56 0.84 -2.09
C PRO A 762 -21.22 -0.54 -2.18
N ASN A 763 -21.98 -0.80 -3.24
CA ASN A 763 -22.60 -2.11 -3.51
C ASN A 763 -21.56 -3.19 -3.77
N GLU A 764 -20.44 -2.83 -4.42
CA GLU A 764 -19.31 -3.73 -4.65
C GLU A 764 -18.06 -3.25 -3.91
N GLN A 765 -17.50 -4.12 -3.08
CA GLN A 765 -16.33 -3.82 -2.27
C GLN A 765 -15.20 -4.81 -2.60
N TRP A 766 -14.11 -4.31 -3.20
CA TRP A 766 -13.02 -5.13 -3.73
C TRP A 766 -12.39 -6.07 -2.70
N TRP A 767 -12.34 -5.64 -1.44
CA TRP A 767 -11.68 -6.34 -0.34
C TRP A 767 -12.48 -7.55 0.17
N LEU A 768 -13.77 -7.67 -0.17
CA LEU A 768 -14.54 -8.89 0.11
C LEU A 768 -13.94 -10.10 -0.58
N LYS A 769 -13.27 -9.91 -1.73
CA LYS A 769 -12.51 -10.95 -2.44
C LYS A 769 -11.33 -11.49 -1.62
N LEU A 770 -10.91 -10.80 -0.55
CA LEU A 770 -9.86 -11.28 0.35
C LEU A 770 -10.38 -12.14 1.51
N ARG A 771 -11.71 -12.24 1.68
CA ARG A 771 -12.33 -13.04 2.75
C ARG A 771 -11.99 -14.53 2.66
N PRO A 772 -12.01 -15.18 1.48
CA PRO A 772 -11.55 -16.57 1.35
C PRO A 772 -10.08 -16.73 1.77
N LEU A 773 -9.22 -15.77 1.42
CA LEU A 773 -7.81 -15.80 1.80
C LEU A 773 -7.63 -15.70 3.33
N LEU A 774 -8.38 -14.81 3.99
CA LEU A 774 -8.40 -14.73 5.45
C LEU A 774 -8.75 -16.08 6.10
N ARG A 775 -9.81 -16.75 5.63
CA ARG A 775 -10.24 -18.07 6.13
C ARG A 775 -9.19 -19.15 5.88
N ILE A 776 -8.58 -19.18 4.70
CA ILE A 776 -7.51 -20.15 4.37
C ILE A 776 -6.30 -19.97 5.28
N LEU A 777 -5.83 -18.72 5.43
CA LEU A 777 -4.65 -18.43 6.24
C LEU A 777 -4.89 -18.58 7.74
N THR A 778 -6.12 -18.80 8.20
CA THR A 778 -6.47 -19.01 9.62
C THR A 778 -6.91 -20.43 9.91
N SER A 779 -7.36 -21.18 8.90
CA SER A 779 -7.80 -22.57 9.01
C SER A 779 -6.70 -23.48 9.60
N HIS A 780 -6.98 -24.09 10.74
CA HIS A 780 -6.15 -25.14 11.33
C HIS A 780 -6.71 -26.48 10.86
N SER A 781 -5.85 -27.39 10.41
CA SER A 781 -6.24 -28.71 9.89
C SER A 781 -6.93 -29.62 10.92
N SER A 782 -7.06 -29.17 12.17
CA SER A 782 -7.70 -29.90 13.27
C SER A 782 -9.21 -29.63 13.45
N GLY A 783 -9.85 -28.75 12.66
CA GLY A 783 -11.26 -28.38 12.93
C GLY A 783 -12.16 -28.08 11.72
N TYR A 784 -11.64 -27.76 10.54
CA TYR A 784 -12.50 -27.44 9.37
C TYR A 784 -12.85 -28.68 8.54
N VAL A 785 -13.51 -29.65 9.16
CA VAL A 785 -14.25 -30.71 8.45
C VAL A 785 -15.73 -30.47 8.69
N SER A 786 -16.33 -29.48 8.01
CA SER A 786 -17.81 -29.41 7.93
C SER A 786 -18.36 -28.57 6.77
N GLU A 787 -17.92 -27.34 6.48
CA GLU A 787 -18.85 -26.44 5.76
C GLU A 787 -18.54 -25.98 4.32
N ALA A 788 -17.38 -26.26 3.74
CA ALA A 788 -17.13 -25.87 2.34
C ALA A 788 -17.67 -26.86 1.28
N ILE A 789 -18.36 -27.94 1.69
CA ILE A 789 -18.65 -29.10 0.81
C ILE A 789 -20.15 -29.38 0.62
N VAL A 790 -21.06 -28.79 1.41
CA VAL A 790 -22.48 -29.22 1.39
C VAL A 790 -23.34 -28.48 0.35
N ASP A 791 -23.08 -27.21 0.01
CA ASP A 791 -24.03 -26.45 -0.82
C ASP A 791 -23.84 -26.48 -2.35
N ILE A 792 -23.03 -27.38 -2.89
CA ILE A 792 -22.86 -27.52 -4.37
C ILE A 792 -23.30 -28.90 -4.89
N LYS A 793 -23.65 -29.87 -4.02
CA LYS A 793 -24.02 -31.22 -4.48
C LYS A 793 -25.52 -31.52 -4.55
N ASP A 794 -26.39 -30.70 -3.95
CA ASP A 794 -27.82 -31.04 -3.84
C ASP A 794 -28.78 -30.25 -4.76
N ASN A 795 -28.28 -29.53 -5.77
CA ASN A 795 -29.13 -28.86 -6.78
C ASN A 795 -28.86 -29.25 -8.24
N VAL A 796 -28.30 -30.43 -8.48
CA VAL A 796 -28.27 -31.06 -9.81
C VAL A 796 -28.78 -32.50 -9.68
N ASN A 797 -30.07 -32.64 -9.36
CA ASN A 797 -30.95 -33.76 -9.73
C ASN A 797 -32.29 -33.58 -9.01
N ASN A 798 -33.13 -32.69 -9.55
CA ASN A 798 -34.59 -32.85 -9.68
C ASN A 798 -35.14 -31.80 -10.63
#